data_AF-A0A813HZD3-F1
#
_entry.id   AF-A0A813HZD3-F1
#
_cell.length_a   1.000
_cell.length_b   1.000
_cell.length_c   1.000
_cell.angle_alpha   90.00
_cell.angle_beta   90.00
_cell.angle_gamma   90.00
#
_symmetry.space_group_name_H-M   'P 1'
#
loop_
_entity.id
_entity.type
_entity.pdbx_description
1 polymer ?
#
loop_
_entity_poly.entity_id
_entity_poly.type
_entity_poly.pdbx_seq_one_letter_code
_entity_poly.pdbx_strand_id
1 'polypeptide(L)'
;MEAVRASLAKLDKSGTGLIECSALVKILQALDDKAFDQSFVDRILCNGQGAVKFAGFCSWLNGETTDKDFMHQEAEAEEGAGDDHELELESSAVDQMLARAKAKFQELDNNGNGELDPKELPNLCEWVFSEFGRKFKTLEAKKEAIEKQVKRFEKMAEGGKWNFERFESYYESVVADGERFQLKRAEAFAKGYDKSAGAARFRELDVNNSGFLDGEEIIVFASWVFRSFRPDGNDLTEAQQKAEGQKLLQRLDDKKGNNDGKLSFAEVDMFISEKVMQIEEFKKKRAERDAKKAEKAQVKQAAATTWGSWQEGDIVAAVESGSACPGPVDCSSLCVVAKDYNGLLPQPAEPKFKGALCQIYVRSQPYGGSDKSSNGHRYDSIPFANGMINAGMSCQLIHYVHEEHDKFFEVCKNFDFIIVRCNPGQIKSDGGDQGKFDSGMRVIREAGIQVWPSPDVMEKMGAKDALCKVATLNIGLEDTLAYYSEEDFGAGFSKTMAFQPRVIKQNRGSSGEGIWIIKLKAGNYCAAYGERSCKGDEVLTLMEANDNHEEEHTVAEFIEFCVNGRTDKSGTWTSKGVGKYLEGGKDAGGQIVDQRFCPRIVEGELRYNQIGDAVVGIIHKKPKEGGISAVGGTGSIYTYYGADEPKFATLTDNFLKHDLPKIMPALDLADEPVPLWWTTDFILASPEGTPSEEEKWIVGEFNCSCVGISKCLAAYCKDDTPNATYDDISAEDKEEANKYGEIMGTKALGIMEAQAKLAK
;
A
#
# COMPACT_ATOMS: atom_id res chain seq x y z
N MET A 1 -50.04 -20.57 -16.32
CA MET A 1 -50.83 -19.86 -15.28
C MET A 1 -50.40 -20.21 -13.87
N GLU A 2 -50.52 -21.47 -13.40
CA GLU A 2 -50.06 -21.84 -12.05
C GLU A 2 -48.55 -21.60 -11.83
N ALA A 3 -47.72 -21.90 -12.84
CA ALA A 3 -46.29 -21.60 -12.82
C ALA A 3 -45.99 -20.09 -12.75
N VAL A 4 -46.81 -19.25 -13.39
CA VAL A 4 -46.71 -17.78 -13.33
C VAL A 4 -47.05 -17.32 -11.92
N ARG A 5 -48.19 -17.75 -11.35
CA ARG A 5 -48.59 -17.38 -9.98
C ARG A 5 -47.57 -17.81 -8.92
N ALA A 6 -47.04 -19.03 -9.02
CA ALA A 6 -46.01 -19.53 -8.10
C ALA A 6 -44.68 -18.75 -8.22
N SER A 7 -44.36 -18.24 -9.40
CA SER A 7 -43.16 -17.42 -9.61
C SER A 7 -43.36 -15.97 -9.15
N LEU A 8 -44.55 -15.40 -9.36
CA LEU A 8 -44.90 -14.06 -8.92
C LEU A 8 -45.04 -13.94 -7.39
N ALA A 9 -45.59 -14.97 -6.72
CA ALA A 9 -45.66 -15.02 -5.26
C ALA A 9 -44.26 -15.01 -4.60
N LYS A 10 -43.21 -15.43 -5.32
CA LYS A 10 -41.81 -15.34 -4.85
C LYS A 10 -41.21 -13.95 -5.01
N LEU A 11 -41.79 -13.07 -5.84
CA LEU A 11 -41.34 -11.70 -6.08
C LEU A 11 -41.95 -10.70 -5.08
N ASP A 12 -43.21 -10.89 -4.69
CA ASP A 12 -43.88 -10.06 -3.67
C ASP A 12 -43.47 -10.48 -2.24
N LYS A 13 -42.17 -10.41 -1.95
CA LYS A 13 -41.64 -10.73 -0.60
C LYS A 13 -41.95 -9.65 0.44
N SER A 14 -42.34 -8.45 0.01
CA SER A 14 -42.68 -7.31 0.85
C SER A 14 -44.14 -7.30 1.31
N GLY A 15 -45.01 -8.13 0.70
CA GLY A 15 -46.44 -8.16 1.01
C GLY A 15 -47.19 -6.89 0.58
N THR A 16 -46.60 -6.12 -0.33
CA THR A 16 -47.14 -4.82 -0.78
C THR A 16 -48.12 -4.97 -1.93
N GLY A 17 -48.20 -6.15 -2.56
CA GLY A 17 -49.11 -6.41 -3.67
C GLY A 17 -48.73 -5.68 -4.96
N LEU A 18 -47.52 -5.11 -5.04
CA LEU A 18 -46.99 -4.38 -6.20
C LEU A 18 -45.71 -5.07 -6.70
N ILE A 19 -45.61 -5.28 -8.02
CA ILE A 19 -44.48 -5.95 -8.67
C ILE A 19 -43.92 -5.04 -9.75
N GLU A 20 -42.62 -4.76 -9.70
CA GLU A 20 -41.91 -3.99 -10.73
C GLU A 20 -42.01 -4.65 -12.11
N CYS A 21 -42.36 -3.88 -13.14
CA CYS A 21 -42.52 -4.35 -14.51
C CYS A 21 -41.22 -4.99 -15.03
N SER A 22 -40.06 -4.43 -14.72
CA SER A 22 -38.75 -4.95 -15.16
C SER A 22 -38.43 -6.34 -14.59
N ALA A 23 -38.88 -6.65 -13.38
CA ALA A 23 -38.74 -7.97 -12.77
C ALA A 23 -39.77 -8.95 -13.34
N LEU A 24 -40.99 -8.48 -13.56
CA LEU A 24 -42.08 -9.24 -14.15
C LEU A 24 -41.74 -9.71 -15.58
N VAL A 25 -41.21 -8.83 -16.42
CA VAL A 25 -40.81 -9.13 -17.80
C VAL A 25 -39.84 -10.31 -17.86
N LYS A 26 -38.80 -10.30 -17.02
CA LYS A 26 -37.79 -11.37 -16.98
C LYS A 26 -38.38 -12.73 -16.66
N ILE A 27 -39.37 -12.77 -15.76
CA ILE A 27 -40.03 -14.03 -15.39
C ILE A 27 -40.98 -14.50 -16.49
N LEU A 28 -41.78 -13.60 -17.05
CA LEU A 28 -42.73 -13.95 -18.10
C LEU A 28 -42.00 -14.47 -19.35
N GLN A 29 -40.94 -13.79 -19.77
CA GLN A 29 -40.10 -14.23 -20.89
C GLN A 29 -39.36 -15.54 -20.60
N ALA A 30 -38.94 -15.78 -19.36
CA ALA A 30 -38.34 -17.06 -18.98
C ALA A 30 -39.35 -18.22 -18.98
N LEU A 31 -40.64 -17.94 -18.86
CA LEU A 31 -41.71 -18.94 -18.88
C LEU A 31 -42.17 -19.24 -20.30
N ASP A 32 -42.36 -18.22 -21.13
CA ASP A 32 -42.71 -18.34 -22.54
C ASP A 32 -42.34 -17.05 -23.30
N ASP A 33 -41.15 -17.03 -23.90
CA ASP A 33 -40.59 -15.89 -24.62
C ASP A 33 -41.36 -15.52 -25.89
N LYS A 34 -42.12 -16.47 -26.45
CA LYS A 34 -42.98 -16.25 -27.63
C LYS A 34 -44.32 -15.65 -27.24
N ALA A 35 -44.91 -16.09 -26.12
CA ALA A 35 -46.17 -15.53 -25.64
C ALA A 35 -45.99 -14.13 -25.01
N PHE A 36 -44.82 -13.86 -24.42
CA PHE A 36 -44.49 -12.60 -23.75
C PHE A 36 -43.33 -11.87 -24.45
N ASP A 37 -43.45 -11.72 -25.76
CA ASP A 37 -42.45 -11.08 -26.61
C ASP A 37 -42.29 -9.57 -26.31
N GLN A 38 -41.36 -8.91 -27.02
CA GLN A 38 -41.12 -7.48 -26.83
C GLN A 38 -42.38 -6.64 -27.13
N SER A 39 -43.23 -7.07 -28.07
CA SER A 39 -44.48 -6.36 -28.36
C SER A 39 -45.45 -6.40 -27.17
N PHE A 40 -45.51 -7.53 -26.46
CA PHE A 40 -46.25 -7.63 -25.20
C PHE A 40 -45.68 -6.68 -24.15
N VAL A 41 -44.36 -6.65 -23.97
CA VAL A 41 -43.70 -5.77 -22.98
C VAL A 41 -44.00 -4.30 -23.25
N ASP A 42 -43.87 -3.88 -24.51
CA ASP A 42 -44.08 -2.50 -24.92
C ASP A 42 -45.54 -2.08 -24.76
N ARG A 43 -46.47 -2.95 -25.17
CA ARG A 43 -47.91 -2.61 -25.21
C ARG A 43 -48.62 -2.80 -23.89
N ILE A 44 -48.21 -3.77 -23.08
CA ILE A 44 -48.93 -4.18 -21.86
C ILE A 44 -48.22 -3.72 -20.59
N LEU A 45 -46.88 -3.71 -20.56
CA LEU A 45 -46.09 -3.41 -19.37
C LEU A 45 -45.27 -2.11 -19.48
N CYS A 46 -45.72 -1.15 -20.30
CA CYS A 46 -45.09 0.16 -20.48
C CYS A 46 -43.57 0.07 -20.72
N ASN A 47 -43.15 -0.78 -21.67
CA ASN A 47 -41.74 -1.02 -22.00
C ASN A 47 -40.90 -1.50 -20.78
N GLY A 48 -41.54 -2.24 -19.86
CA GLY A 48 -40.92 -2.74 -18.64
C GLY A 48 -40.77 -1.70 -17.53
N GLN A 49 -41.40 -0.53 -17.65
CA GLN A 49 -41.34 0.57 -16.67
C GLN A 49 -42.59 0.61 -15.77
N GLY A 50 -42.39 1.09 -14.54
CA GLY A 50 -43.44 1.17 -13.52
C GLY A 50 -43.68 -0.14 -12.77
N ALA A 51 -44.79 -0.20 -12.04
CA ALA A 51 -45.18 -1.37 -11.25
C ALA A 51 -46.63 -1.79 -11.53
N VAL A 52 -46.89 -3.08 -11.36
CA VAL A 52 -48.23 -3.66 -11.48
C VAL A 52 -48.76 -4.12 -10.13
N LYS A 53 -50.05 -3.94 -9.89
CA LYS A 53 -50.76 -4.56 -8.77
C LYS A 53 -50.91 -6.05 -9.02
N PHE A 54 -50.26 -6.88 -8.21
CA PHE A 54 -50.18 -8.33 -8.35
C PHE A 54 -51.54 -9.00 -8.54
N ALA A 55 -52.52 -8.66 -7.68
CA ALA A 55 -53.87 -9.21 -7.76
C ALA A 55 -54.58 -8.81 -9.06
N GLY A 56 -54.48 -7.53 -9.45
CA GLY A 56 -55.08 -7.01 -10.68
C GLY A 56 -54.46 -7.64 -11.93
N PHE A 57 -53.14 -7.80 -11.96
CA PHE A 57 -52.44 -8.43 -13.08
C PHE A 57 -52.81 -9.91 -13.20
N CYS A 58 -52.97 -10.62 -12.08
CA CYS A 58 -53.43 -12.00 -12.08
C CYS A 58 -54.88 -12.14 -12.58
N SER A 59 -55.78 -11.22 -12.23
CA SER A 59 -57.17 -11.23 -12.75
C SER A 59 -57.22 -10.90 -14.24
N TRP A 60 -56.43 -9.93 -14.70
CA TRP A 60 -56.29 -9.63 -16.13
C TRP A 60 -55.75 -10.82 -16.93
N LEU A 61 -54.71 -11.49 -16.41
CA LEU A 61 -54.11 -12.66 -17.04
C LEU A 61 -55.08 -13.86 -17.10
N ASN A 62 -56.06 -13.96 -16.19
CA ASN A 62 -57.12 -14.98 -16.23
C ASN A 62 -58.28 -14.62 -17.17
N GLY A 63 -58.26 -13.43 -17.78
CA GLY A 63 -59.39 -12.92 -18.58
C GLY A 63 -60.61 -12.53 -17.73
N GLU A 64 -60.45 -12.35 -16.42
CA GLU A 64 -61.53 -11.90 -15.52
C GLU A 64 -61.81 -10.39 -15.70
N THR A 65 -60.83 -9.64 -16.20
CA THR A 65 -60.96 -8.25 -16.63
C THR A 65 -60.15 -8.02 -17.90
N THR A 66 -60.61 -7.12 -18.77
CA THR A 66 -59.88 -6.67 -19.96
C THR A 66 -59.13 -5.36 -19.75
N ASP A 67 -59.44 -4.64 -18.67
CA ASP A 67 -58.89 -3.32 -18.39
C ASP A 67 -57.51 -3.41 -17.74
N LYS A 68 -56.61 -2.50 -18.12
CA LYS A 68 -55.21 -2.46 -17.67
C LYS A 68 -55.02 -1.75 -16.33
N ASP A 69 -56.06 -1.66 -15.51
CA ASP A 69 -56.08 -0.98 -14.20
C ASP A 69 -55.16 -1.64 -13.15
N PHE A 70 -54.51 -2.75 -13.52
CA PHE A 70 -53.40 -3.32 -12.78
C PHE A 70 -52.13 -2.50 -12.89
N MET A 71 -51.94 -1.68 -13.92
CA MET A 71 -50.83 -0.74 -14.00
C MET A 71 -51.02 0.33 -12.93
N HIS A 72 -50.06 0.45 -12.02
CA HIS A 72 -50.13 1.48 -11.00
C HIS A 72 -49.80 2.83 -11.64
N GLN A 73 -50.82 3.67 -11.82
CA GLN A 73 -50.65 5.07 -12.19
C GLN A 73 -50.44 5.90 -10.92
N GLU A 74 -49.37 6.69 -10.88
CA GLU A 74 -49.17 7.74 -9.89
C GLU A 74 -50.24 8.82 -10.10
N ALA A 75 -50.81 9.36 -9.02
CA ALA A 75 -51.83 10.38 -9.11
C ALA A 75 -51.23 11.67 -9.69
N GLU A 76 -51.78 12.12 -10.82
CA GLU A 76 -51.48 13.41 -11.44
C GLU A 76 -51.83 14.55 -10.47
N ALA A 77 -50.84 15.37 -10.12
CA ALA A 77 -51.04 16.63 -9.42
C ALA A 77 -51.11 17.76 -10.45
N GLU A 78 -52.12 18.61 -10.26
CA GLU A 78 -52.60 19.68 -11.12
C GLU A 78 -51.54 20.67 -11.59
N GLU A 79 -51.70 21.12 -12.84
CA GLU A 79 -51.03 22.26 -13.46
C GLU A 79 -51.26 23.54 -12.63
N GLY A 80 -50.28 23.89 -11.79
CA GLY A 80 -50.11 25.23 -11.24
C GLY A 80 -49.00 25.93 -11.99
N ALA A 81 -49.34 26.98 -12.74
CA ALA A 81 -48.41 27.85 -13.43
C ALA A 81 -47.26 28.30 -12.51
N GLY A 82 -46.03 27.93 -12.87
CA GLY A 82 -44.80 28.37 -12.20
C GLY A 82 -43.68 28.31 -13.23
N ASP A 83 -43.03 29.45 -13.43
CA ASP A 83 -42.04 29.76 -14.46
C ASP A 83 -41.11 28.60 -14.83
N ASP A 84 -40.92 28.43 -16.13
CA ASP A 84 -39.73 27.83 -16.71
C ASP A 84 -38.52 28.68 -16.26
N HIS A 85 -37.95 28.35 -15.10
CA HIS A 85 -36.57 28.70 -14.82
C HIS A 85 -35.69 27.80 -15.68
N GLU A 86 -35.50 28.25 -16.92
CA GLU A 86 -34.32 27.91 -17.70
C GLU A 86 -33.11 28.18 -16.80
N LEU A 87 -32.43 27.11 -16.38
CA LEU A 87 -31.22 27.19 -15.55
C LEU A 87 -30.14 27.87 -16.39
N GLU A 88 -30.08 29.20 -16.32
CA GLU A 88 -28.90 29.96 -16.72
C GLU A 88 -27.80 29.62 -15.71
N LEU A 89 -27.01 28.60 -16.02
CA LEU A 89 -25.69 28.42 -15.43
C LEU A 89 -24.93 29.74 -15.55
N GLU A 90 -24.35 30.24 -14.46
CA GLU A 90 -23.51 31.45 -14.50
C GLU A 90 -22.48 31.31 -15.63
N SER A 91 -22.54 32.21 -16.63
CA SER A 91 -21.83 32.02 -17.90
C SER A 91 -20.33 31.74 -17.70
N SER A 92 -19.74 32.30 -16.64
CA SER A 92 -18.32 32.14 -16.30
C SER A 92 -17.92 30.70 -15.89
N ALA A 93 -18.81 29.91 -15.29
CA ALA A 93 -18.52 28.54 -14.87
C ALA A 93 -18.61 27.56 -16.05
N VAL A 94 -19.58 27.80 -16.95
CA VAL A 94 -19.72 27.08 -18.23
C VAL A 94 -18.50 27.36 -19.12
N ASP A 95 -18.07 28.63 -19.20
CA ASP A 95 -16.90 29.02 -19.98
C ASP A 95 -15.61 28.33 -19.48
N GLN A 96 -15.41 28.23 -18.17
CA GLN A 96 -14.26 27.53 -17.59
C GLN A 96 -14.32 26.01 -17.81
N MET A 97 -15.51 25.43 -17.71
CA MET A 97 -15.73 24.01 -17.96
C MET A 97 -15.48 23.64 -19.43
N LEU A 98 -16.00 24.45 -20.37
CA LEU A 98 -15.79 24.28 -21.80
C LEU A 98 -14.33 24.51 -22.18
N ALA A 99 -13.63 25.46 -21.55
CA ALA A 99 -12.19 25.65 -21.73
C ALA A 99 -11.38 24.41 -21.30
N ARG A 100 -11.76 23.76 -20.19
CA ARG A 100 -11.13 22.52 -19.72
C ARG A 100 -11.42 21.33 -20.63
N ALA A 101 -12.67 21.18 -21.08
CA ALA A 101 -13.06 20.17 -22.04
C ALA A 101 -12.28 20.33 -23.36
N LYS A 102 -12.10 21.57 -23.82
CA LYS A 102 -11.31 21.91 -25.00
C LYS A 102 -9.83 21.57 -24.87
N ALA A 103 -9.22 21.94 -23.74
CA ALA A 103 -7.84 21.59 -23.46
C ALA A 103 -7.64 20.06 -23.44
N LYS A 104 -8.58 19.31 -22.84
CA LYS A 104 -8.50 17.86 -22.80
C LYS A 104 -8.73 17.21 -24.15
N PHE A 105 -9.67 17.71 -24.96
CA PHE A 105 -9.87 17.21 -26.32
C PHE A 105 -8.60 17.39 -27.17
N GLN A 106 -7.93 18.54 -27.05
CA GLN A 106 -6.66 18.79 -27.74
C GLN A 106 -5.51 17.90 -27.25
N GLU A 107 -5.51 17.54 -25.96
CA GLU A 107 -4.55 16.58 -25.40
C GLU A 107 -4.78 15.16 -25.95
N LEU A 108 -6.04 14.79 -26.19
CA LEU A 108 -6.42 13.45 -26.65
C LEU A 108 -6.28 13.25 -28.17
N ASP A 109 -6.25 14.35 -28.94
CA ASP A 109 -5.97 14.38 -30.38
C ASP A 109 -4.46 14.27 -30.63
N ASN A 110 -3.93 13.04 -30.49
CA ASN A 110 -2.49 12.79 -30.50
C ASN A 110 -1.86 13.04 -31.87
N ASN A 111 -2.67 12.96 -32.92
CA ASN A 111 -2.24 13.14 -34.30
C ASN A 111 -2.45 14.59 -34.79
N GLY A 112 -3.11 15.44 -33.99
CA GLY A 112 -3.32 16.87 -34.23
C GLY A 112 -4.20 17.17 -35.45
N ASN A 113 -5.06 16.24 -35.87
CA ASN A 113 -5.89 16.39 -37.06
C ASN A 113 -7.24 17.11 -36.77
N GLY A 114 -7.51 17.44 -35.50
CA GLY A 114 -8.75 18.06 -35.04
C GLY A 114 -9.90 17.09 -34.80
N GLU A 115 -9.65 15.77 -34.86
CA GLU A 115 -10.63 14.68 -34.78
C GLU A 115 -10.10 13.50 -33.94
N LEU A 116 -10.85 13.06 -32.94
CA LEU A 116 -10.53 11.84 -32.19
C LEU A 116 -10.96 10.61 -32.98
N ASP A 117 -10.01 9.72 -33.24
CA ASP A 117 -10.24 8.45 -33.94
C ASP A 117 -10.57 7.29 -32.97
N PRO A 118 -11.01 6.11 -33.45
CA PRO A 118 -11.38 4.99 -32.60
C PRO A 118 -10.31 4.49 -31.61
N LYS A 119 -9.02 4.81 -31.82
CA LYS A 119 -7.93 4.50 -30.89
C LYS A 119 -7.81 5.53 -29.76
N GLU A 120 -8.35 6.73 -29.96
CA GLU A 120 -8.30 7.85 -29.01
C GLU A 120 -9.59 7.96 -28.17
N LEU A 121 -10.72 7.48 -28.71
CA LEU A 121 -12.01 7.41 -28.01
C LEU A 121 -12.01 6.66 -26.67
N PRO A 122 -11.23 5.58 -26.45
CA PRO A 122 -11.14 4.93 -25.14
C PRO A 122 -10.65 5.87 -24.04
N ASN A 123 -9.65 6.70 -24.33
CA ASN A 123 -9.07 7.66 -23.39
C ASN A 123 -10.06 8.78 -23.07
N LEU A 124 -10.85 9.20 -24.07
CA LEU A 124 -11.96 10.13 -23.87
C LEU A 124 -13.03 9.53 -22.95
N CYS A 125 -13.43 8.27 -23.18
CA CYS A 125 -14.42 7.58 -22.34
C CYS A 125 -13.95 7.45 -20.89
N GLU A 126 -12.67 7.11 -20.71
CA GLU A 126 -12.05 6.99 -19.40
C GLU A 126 -12.01 8.33 -18.65
N TRP A 127 -11.63 9.40 -19.34
CA TRP A 127 -11.65 10.74 -18.77
C TRP A 127 -13.07 11.18 -18.39
N VAL A 128 -14.07 11.02 -19.27
CA VAL A 128 -15.47 11.34 -18.95
C VAL A 128 -15.97 10.52 -17.77
N PHE A 129 -15.69 9.21 -17.70
CA PHE A 129 -16.09 8.41 -16.54
C PHE A 129 -15.43 8.85 -15.23
N SER A 130 -14.16 9.27 -15.28
CA SER A 130 -13.45 9.82 -14.13
C SER A 130 -14.04 11.16 -13.69
N GLU A 131 -14.30 12.07 -14.62
CA GLU A 131 -14.82 13.41 -14.35
C GLU A 131 -16.19 13.35 -13.65
N PHE A 132 -17.04 12.39 -14.03
CA PHE A 132 -18.35 12.15 -13.41
C PHE A 132 -18.33 11.06 -12.30
N GLY A 133 -17.15 10.74 -11.76
CA GLY A 133 -17.02 9.93 -10.53
C GLY A 133 -17.41 8.45 -10.65
N ARG A 134 -17.46 7.89 -11.85
CA ARG A 134 -17.83 6.49 -12.08
C ARG A 134 -16.71 5.55 -11.64
N LYS A 135 -16.91 4.83 -10.53
CA LYS A 135 -15.97 3.81 -10.02
C LYS A 135 -16.33 2.40 -10.50
N PHE A 136 -15.33 1.57 -10.78
CA PHE A 136 -15.48 0.18 -11.20
C PHE A 136 -14.88 -0.77 -10.16
N LYS A 137 -15.55 -1.90 -9.90
CA LYS A 137 -15.10 -2.89 -8.90
C LYS A 137 -13.88 -3.70 -9.35
N THR A 138 -13.68 -3.85 -10.65
CA THR A 138 -12.57 -4.59 -11.25
C THR A 138 -12.08 -3.87 -12.52
N LEU A 139 -10.85 -4.18 -12.94
CA LEU A 139 -10.28 -3.64 -14.16
C LEU A 139 -11.04 -4.13 -15.41
N GLU A 140 -11.55 -5.35 -15.37
CA GLU A 140 -12.35 -5.98 -16.44
C GLU A 140 -13.68 -5.24 -16.62
N ALA A 141 -14.37 -4.89 -15.53
CA ALA A 141 -15.62 -4.14 -15.60
C ALA A 141 -15.42 -2.72 -16.16
N LYS A 142 -14.25 -2.11 -15.88
CA LYS A 142 -13.86 -0.82 -16.46
C LYS A 142 -13.62 -0.94 -17.97
N LYS A 143 -12.85 -1.96 -18.40
CA LYS A 143 -12.59 -2.23 -19.82
C LYS A 143 -13.88 -2.47 -20.60
N GLU A 144 -14.79 -3.31 -20.11
CA GLU A 144 -16.08 -3.57 -20.76
C GLU A 144 -16.96 -2.31 -20.88
N ALA A 145 -16.94 -1.45 -19.86
CA ALA A 145 -17.72 -0.20 -19.88
C ALA A 145 -17.17 0.80 -20.89
N ILE A 146 -15.84 0.93 -20.98
CA ILE A 146 -15.17 1.75 -22.00
C ILE A 146 -15.48 1.19 -23.40
N GLU A 147 -15.36 -0.12 -23.60
CA GLU A 147 -15.62 -0.75 -24.90
C GLU A 147 -17.07 -0.54 -25.38
N LYS A 148 -18.05 -0.62 -24.47
CA LYS A 148 -19.46 -0.32 -24.78
C LYS A 148 -19.68 1.13 -25.14
N GLN A 149 -18.99 2.05 -24.47
CA GLN A 149 -19.12 3.49 -24.71
C GLN A 149 -18.46 3.91 -26.02
N VAL A 150 -17.28 3.36 -26.34
CA VAL A 150 -16.60 3.55 -27.63
C VAL A 150 -17.50 3.08 -28.79
N LYS A 151 -18.10 1.88 -28.68
CA LYS A 151 -19.06 1.38 -29.68
C LYS A 151 -20.30 2.28 -29.84
N ARG A 152 -20.68 3.04 -28.80
CA ARG A 152 -21.76 4.03 -28.87
C ARG A 152 -21.29 5.29 -29.58
N PHE A 153 -20.08 5.77 -29.29
CA PHE A 153 -19.47 6.91 -29.95
C PHE A 153 -19.22 6.68 -31.44
N GLU A 154 -18.78 5.48 -31.82
CA GLU A 154 -18.61 5.07 -33.22
C GLU A 154 -19.93 5.06 -34.00
N LYS A 155 -21.04 4.71 -33.35
CA LYS A 155 -22.39 4.75 -33.97
C LYS A 155 -22.98 6.15 -34.07
N MET A 156 -22.54 7.06 -33.20
CA MET A 156 -23.02 8.43 -33.21
C MET A 156 -22.37 9.22 -34.34
N ALA A 157 -21.08 9.01 -34.64
CA ALA A 157 -20.36 9.73 -35.69
C ALA A 157 -20.34 9.01 -37.05
N GLU A 158 -20.75 9.69 -38.13
CA GLU A 158 -20.54 9.18 -39.50
C GLU A 158 -19.03 9.06 -39.77
N GLY A 159 -18.54 7.83 -39.94
CA GLY A 159 -17.11 7.54 -40.15
C GLY A 159 -16.28 7.34 -38.88
N GLY A 160 -16.89 7.37 -37.68
CA GLY A 160 -16.23 7.03 -36.42
C GLY A 160 -15.28 8.09 -35.85
N LYS A 161 -15.33 9.31 -36.38
CA LYS A 161 -14.45 10.43 -35.99
C LYS A 161 -15.18 11.50 -35.21
N TRP A 162 -14.55 12.04 -34.17
CA TRP A 162 -15.16 13.04 -33.28
C TRP A 162 -14.39 14.35 -33.34
N ASN A 163 -14.97 15.39 -33.94
CA ASN A 163 -14.41 16.75 -33.86
C ASN A 163 -14.81 17.44 -32.54
N PHE A 164 -14.17 18.56 -32.24
CA PHE A 164 -14.39 19.26 -30.97
C PHE A 164 -15.84 19.71 -30.78
N GLU A 165 -16.49 20.25 -31.81
CA GLU A 165 -17.89 20.73 -31.76
C GLU A 165 -18.87 19.62 -31.35
N ARG A 166 -18.64 18.40 -31.84
CA ARG A 166 -19.45 17.23 -31.48
C ARG A 166 -19.17 16.74 -30.07
N PHE A 167 -17.90 16.74 -29.67
CA PHE A 167 -17.51 16.39 -28.30
C PHE A 167 -18.08 17.41 -27.30
N GLU A 168 -18.00 18.69 -27.60
CA GLU A 168 -18.56 19.80 -26.83
C GLU A 168 -20.07 19.61 -26.61
N SER A 169 -20.83 19.40 -27.69
CA SER A 169 -22.28 19.13 -27.61
C SER A 169 -22.61 17.88 -26.76
N TYR A 170 -21.82 16.81 -26.87
CA TYR A 170 -22.00 15.61 -26.06
C TYR A 170 -21.65 15.87 -24.59
N TYR A 171 -20.54 16.55 -24.33
CA TYR A 171 -20.05 16.84 -22.99
C TYR A 171 -21.04 17.74 -22.25
N GLU A 172 -21.55 18.79 -22.89
CA GLU A 172 -22.65 19.62 -22.39
C GLU A 172 -23.89 18.78 -22.04
N SER A 173 -24.27 17.81 -22.88
CA SER A 173 -25.41 16.93 -22.59
C SER A 173 -25.18 16.04 -21.37
N VAL A 174 -23.95 15.54 -21.17
CA VAL A 174 -23.60 14.70 -20.01
C VAL A 174 -23.53 15.52 -18.73
N VAL A 175 -23.02 16.75 -18.80
CA VAL A 175 -23.05 17.70 -17.68
C VAL A 175 -24.49 18.00 -17.28
N ALA A 176 -25.32 18.39 -18.25
CA ALA A 176 -26.73 18.67 -18.02
C ALA A 176 -27.49 17.46 -17.48
N ASP A 177 -27.16 16.23 -17.90
CA ASP A 177 -27.73 15.00 -17.36
C ASP A 177 -27.23 14.69 -15.94
N GLY A 178 -25.96 14.99 -15.63
CA GLY A 178 -25.39 14.89 -14.29
C GLY A 178 -26.03 15.85 -13.31
N GLU A 179 -26.24 17.11 -13.70
CA GLU A 179 -26.93 18.12 -12.92
C GLU A 179 -28.42 17.78 -12.74
N ARG A 180 -29.10 17.33 -13.80
CA ARG A 180 -30.47 16.81 -13.70
C ARG A 180 -30.56 15.59 -12.78
N PHE A 181 -29.54 14.74 -12.73
CA PHE A 181 -29.50 13.59 -11.81
C PHE A 181 -29.34 14.04 -10.36
N GLN A 182 -28.47 15.00 -10.08
CA GLN A 182 -28.32 15.59 -8.73
C GLN A 182 -29.59 16.31 -8.30
N LEU A 183 -30.20 17.10 -9.18
CA LEU A 183 -31.47 17.79 -8.92
C LEU A 183 -32.59 16.79 -8.65
N LYS A 184 -32.73 15.72 -9.46
CA LYS A 184 -33.73 14.66 -9.23
C LYS A 184 -33.54 13.95 -7.90
N ARG A 185 -32.31 13.75 -7.43
CA ARG A 185 -32.03 13.14 -6.13
C ARG A 185 -32.31 14.10 -4.97
N ALA A 186 -31.94 15.37 -5.11
CA ALA A 186 -32.30 16.42 -4.15
C ALA A 186 -33.82 16.57 -4.04
N GLU A 187 -34.54 16.58 -5.17
CA GLU A 187 -36.00 16.59 -5.21
C GLU A 187 -36.62 15.31 -4.63
N ALA A 188 -36.08 14.13 -4.96
CA ALA A 188 -36.56 12.87 -4.39
C ALA A 188 -36.36 12.84 -2.87
N PHE A 189 -35.27 13.41 -2.37
CA PHE A 189 -35.04 13.56 -0.94
C PHE A 189 -36.01 14.56 -0.30
N ALA A 190 -36.17 15.75 -0.87
CA ALA A 190 -37.09 16.78 -0.39
C ALA A 190 -38.56 16.32 -0.38
N LYS A 191 -38.94 15.47 -1.35
CA LYS A 191 -40.28 14.85 -1.44
C LYS A 191 -40.41 13.56 -0.60
N GLY A 192 -39.37 13.15 0.13
CA GLY A 192 -39.39 11.99 1.02
C GLY A 192 -39.27 10.61 0.34
N TYR A 193 -38.99 10.58 -0.96
CA TYR A 193 -38.89 9.37 -1.77
C TYR A 193 -37.49 8.74 -1.79
N ASP A 194 -36.43 9.47 -1.43
CA ASP A 194 -35.06 8.92 -1.37
C ASP A 194 -34.90 7.98 -0.16
N LYS A 195 -34.85 6.67 -0.47
CA LYS A 195 -34.68 5.54 0.46
C LYS A 195 -33.23 5.04 0.56
N SER A 196 -32.26 5.79 0.03
CA SER A 196 -30.86 5.42 0.13
C SER A 196 -30.39 5.40 1.59
N ALA A 197 -29.38 4.58 1.87
CA ALA A 197 -28.79 4.53 3.21
C ALA A 197 -28.13 5.88 3.58
N GLY A 198 -27.68 6.64 2.56
CA GLY A 198 -27.22 8.02 2.71
C GLY A 198 -28.33 8.97 3.14
N ALA A 199 -29.50 8.92 2.48
CA ALA A 199 -30.67 9.71 2.87
C ALA A 199 -31.19 9.36 4.27
N ALA A 200 -31.20 8.07 4.62
CA ALA A 200 -31.54 7.63 5.97
C ALA A 200 -30.58 8.23 7.01
N ARG A 201 -29.27 8.17 6.74
CA ARG A 201 -28.27 8.71 7.66
C ARG A 201 -28.29 10.24 7.74
N PHE A 202 -28.54 10.94 6.64
CA PHE A 202 -28.70 12.40 6.65
C PHE A 202 -29.88 12.81 7.54
N ARG A 203 -31.04 12.14 7.42
CA ARG A 203 -32.20 12.40 8.29
C ARG A 203 -31.93 12.12 9.78
N GLU A 204 -31.04 11.18 10.09
CA GLU A 204 -30.62 10.93 11.48
C GLU A 204 -29.70 12.04 12.03
N LEU A 205 -28.98 12.73 11.15
CA LEU A 205 -28.05 13.81 11.50
C LEU A 205 -28.74 15.18 11.52
N ASP A 206 -29.73 15.40 10.65
CA ASP A 206 -30.60 16.58 10.59
C ASP A 206 -31.72 16.45 11.64
N VAL A 207 -31.34 16.62 12.91
CA VAL A 207 -32.21 16.43 14.08
C VAL A 207 -33.28 17.51 14.14
N ASN A 208 -32.93 18.73 13.73
CA ASN A 208 -33.87 19.85 13.69
C ASN A 208 -34.80 19.83 12.46
N ASN A 209 -34.54 18.92 11.51
CA ASN A 209 -35.30 18.73 10.27
C ASN A 209 -35.37 20.02 9.44
N SER A 210 -34.26 20.77 9.42
CA SER A 210 -34.10 22.00 8.65
C SER A 210 -33.84 21.74 7.17
N GLY A 211 -33.48 20.50 6.81
CA GLY A 211 -33.02 20.13 5.46
C GLY A 211 -31.54 20.40 5.24
N PHE A 212 -30.82 20.86 6.26
CA PHE A 212 -29.39 21.16 6.24
C PHE A 212 -28.72 20.60 7.50
N LEU A 213 -27.44 20.25 7.42
CA LEU A 213 -26.61 20.03 8.61
C LEU A 213 -25.89 21.33 8.93
N ASP A 214 -26.15 21.89 10.09
CA ASP A 214 -25.48 23.10 10.58
C ASP A 214 -25.00 22.97 12.03
N GLY A 215 -24.21 23.94 12.49
CA GLY A 215 -23.82 24.08 13.89
C GLY A 215 -23.38 22.78 14.57
N GLU A 216 -24.18 22.29 15.52
CA GLU A 216 -23.91 21.08 16.31
C GLU A 216 -24.11 19.78 15.51
N GLU A 217 -24.96 19.78 14.48
CA GLU A 217 -25.23 18.63 13.61
C GLU A 217 -24.00 18.28 12.75
N ILE A 218 -23.24 19.30 12.31
CA ILE A 218 -21.95 19.10 11.62
C ILE A 218 -20.92 18.43 12.55
N ILE A 219 -20.93 18.79 13.84
CA ILE A 219 -20.03 18.21 14.84
C ILE A 219 -20.40 16.74 15.07
N VAL A 220 -21.69 16.43 15.18
CA VAL A 220 -22.20 15.06 15.30
C VAL A 220 -21.89 14.25 14.04
N PHE A 221 -22.02 14.87 12.86
CA PHE A 221 -21.67 14.26 11.58
C PHE A 221 -20.18 13.93 11.50
N ALA A 222 -19.30 14.86 11.84
CA ALA A 222 -17.86 14.63 11.88
C ALA A 222 -17.45 13.57 12.92
N SER A 223 -18.09 13.58 14.09
CA SER A 223 -17.89 12.56 15.12
C SER A 223 -18.32 11.17 14.64
N TRP A 224 -19.43 11.06 13.90
CA TRP A 224 -19.85 9.81 13.28
C TRP A 224 -18.82 9.30 12.26
N VAL A 225 -18.35 10.17 11.36
CA VAL A 225 -17.31 9.81 10.39
C VAL A 225 -16.06 9.36 11.13
N PHE A 226 -15.63 10.07 12.16
CA PHE A 226 -14.42 9.76 12.91
C PHE A 226 -14.51 8.43 13.67
N ARG A 227 -15.59 8.19 14.44
CA ARG A 227 -15.83 6.94 15.19
C ARG A 227 -15.93 5.72 14.29
N SER A 228 -16.37 5.91 13.04
CA SER A 228 -16.59 4.85 12.08
C SER A 228 -15.30 4.16 11.58
N PHE A 229 -14.12 4.76 11.77
CA PHE A 229 -12.85 4.27 11.25
C PHE A 229 -11.74 4.07 12.31
N ARG A 230 -12.10 3.94 13.59
CA ARG A 230 -11.13 3.65 14.67
C ARG A 230 -11.44 2.38 15.48
N PRO A 231 -10.44 1.56 15.84
CA PRO A 231 -10.65 0.34 16.62
C PRO A 231 -10.72 0.55 18.14
N ASP A 232 -10.18 1.66 18.66
CA ASP A 232 -9.95 1.93 20.08
C ASP A 232 -11.18 2.45 20.83
N GLY A 233 -12.22 2.90 20.12
CA GLY A 233 -13.52 3.28 20.71
C GLY A 233 -13.50 4.50 21.62
N ASN A 234 -12.37 5.22 21.69
CA ASN A 234 -12.25 6.42 22.49
C ASN A 234 -12.91 7.62 21.80
N ASP A 235 -13.69 8.38 22.58
CA ASP A 235 -14.37 9.58 22.08
C ASP A 235 -13.41 10.75 21.88
N LEU A 236 -13.64 11.53 20.83
CA LEU A 236 -12.97 12.80 20.62
C LEU A 236 -13.33 13.78 21.74
N THR A 237 -12.36 14.57 22.18
CA THR A 237 -12.63 15.74 23.02
C THR A 237 -13.48 16.76 22.28
N GLU A 238 -14.27 17.59 22.98
CA GLU A 238 -15.12 18.61 22.36
C GLU A 238 -14.34 19.55 21.41
N ALA A 239 -13.09 19.89 21.74
CA ALA A 239 -12.23 20.71 20.90
C ALA A 239 -11.86 20.02 19.58
N GLN A 240 -11.58 18.71 19.63
CA GLN A 240 -11.27 17.92 18.43
C GLN A 240 -12.52 17.71 17.57
N GLN A 241 -13.68 17.47 18.18
CA GLN A 241 -14.93 17.35 17.43
C GLN A 241 -15.26 18.63 16.65
N LYS A 242 -15.05 19.80 17.26
CA LYS A 242 -15.21 21.10 16.58
C LYS A 242 -14.22 21.28 15.43
N ALA A 243 -12.95 20.92 15.64
CA ALA A 243 -11.93 21.02 14.59
C ALA A 243 -12.22 20.08 13.41
N GLU A 244 -12.66 18.85 13.66
CA GLU A 244 -13.04 17.91 12.59
C GLU A 244 -14.34 18.32 11.90
N GLY A 245 -15.31 18.89 12.63
CA GLY A 245 -16.51 19.52 12.07
C GLY A 245 -16.17 20.65 11.09
N GLN A 246 -15.26 21.55 11.48
CA GLN A 246 -14.80 22.65 10.61
C GLN A 246 -14.09 22.14 9.35
N LYS A 247 -13.25 21.10 9.46
CA LYS A 247 -12.61 20.48 8.29
C LYS A 247 -13.63 19.85 7.35
N LEU A 248 -14.66 19.23 7.90
CA LEU A 248 -15.71 18.58 7.13
C LEU A 248 -16.56 19.61 6.38
N LEU A 249 -16.92 20.71 7.05
CA LEU A 249 -17.60 21.85 6.44
C LEU A 249 -16.74 22.45 5.31
N GLN A 250 -15.48 22.80 5.57
CA GLN A 250 -14.58 23.35 4.54
C GLN A 250 -14.41 22.43 3.33
N ARG A 251 -14.52 21.11 3.52
CA ARG A 251 -14.36 20.14 2.44
C ARG A 251 -15.60 20.03 1.56
N LEU A 252 -16.79 20.14 2.15
CA LEU A 252 -18.05 19.81 1.50
C LEU A 252 -18.83 21.07 1.10
N ASP A 253 -18.71 22.15 1.86
CA ASP A 253 -19.32 23.46 1.60
C ASP A 253 -18.33 24.39 0.87
N ASP A 254 -17.20 24.77 1.48
CA ASP A 254 -16.28 25.77 0.87
C ASP A 254 -15.61 25.31 -0.44
N LYS A 255 -15.23 24.02 -0.54
CA LYS A 255 -14.47 23.48 -1.68
C LYS A 255 -15.34 22.81 -2.74
N LYS A 256 -16.57 22.44 -2.39
CA LYS A 256 -17.43 21.56 -3.21
C LYS A 256 -18.91 21.94 -3.19
N GLY A 257 -19.30 22.90 -2.36
CA GLY A 257 -20.67 23.38 -2.19
C GLY A 257 -20.76 24.87 -2.52
N ASN A 258 -21.84 25.48 -2.08
CA ASN A 258 -22.18 26.87 -2.40
C ASN A 258 -21.61 27.90 -1.40
N ASN A 259 -20.87 27.44 -0.38
CA ASN A 259 -20.22 28.25 0.64
C ASN A 259 -21.22 29.10 1.45
N ASP A 260 -22.37 28.50 1.78
CA ASP A 260 -23.45 29.13 2.56
C ASP A 260 -23.36 28.86 4.08
N GLY A 261 -22.34 28.12 4.51
CA GLY A 261 -22.01 27.83 5.90
C GLY A 261 -22.76 26.63 6.48
N LYS A 262 -23.50 25.87 5.66
CA LYS A 262 -24.30 24.70 6.04
C LYS A 262 -24.19 23.63 4.96
N LEU A 263 -24.66 22.41 5.26
CA LEU A 263 -24.53 21.28 4.35
C LEU A 263 -25.90 20.75 3.95
N SER A 264 -26.32 21.02 2.72
CA SER A 264 -27.52 20.43 2.12
C SER A 264 -27.30 18.95 1.79
N PHE A 265 -28.38 18.19 1.61
CA PHE A 265 -28.28 16.80 1.17
C PHE A 265 -27.51 16.67 -0.15
N ALA A 266 -27.70 17.59 -1.10
CA ALA A 266 -27.01 17.57 -2.39
C ALA A 266 -25.48 17.70 -2.27
N GLU A 267 -24.98 18.39 -1.25
CA GLU A 267 -23.54 18.59 -1.03
C GLU A 267 -22.87 17.39 -0.37
N VAL A 268 -23.65 16.56 0.34
CA VAL A 268 -23.09 15.50 1.19
C VAL A 268 -23.59 14.10 0.87
N ASP A 269 -24.60 13.92 0.03
CA ASP A 269 -25.26 12.64 -0.23
C ASP A 269 -24.29 11.55 -0.69
N MET A 270 -23.40 11.86 -1.63
CA MET A 270 -22.41 10.94 -2.19
C MET A 270 -21.37 10.59 -1.14
N PHE A 271 -20.96 11.59 -0.35
CA PHE A 271 -20.00 11.40 0.74
C PHE A 271 -20.58 10.50 1.84
N ILE A 272 -21.81 10.78 2.31
CA ILE A 272 -22.49 9.97 3.32
C ILE A 272 -22.72 8.54 2.79
N SER A 273 -23.20 8.40 1.56
CA SER A 273 -23.46 7.09 0.95
C SER A 273 -22.18 6.25 0.83
N GLU A 274 -21.07 6.86 0.41
CA GLU A 274 -19.76 6.20 0.38
C GLU A 274 -19.31 5.78 1.77
N LYS A 275 -19.49 6.64 2.79
CA LYS A 275 -19.13 6.32 4.17
C LYS A 275 -19.99 5.20 4.76
N VAL A 276 -21.29 5.18 4.50
CA VAL A 276 -22.17 4.09 4.94
C VAL A 276 -21.73 2.75 4.33
N MET A 277 -21.41 2.70 3.04
CA MET A 277 -20.90 1.48 2.40
C MET A 277 -19.58 1.00 3.02
N GLN A 278 -18.63 1.90 3.26
CA GLN A 278 -17.34 1.57 3.89
C GLN A 278 -17.55 1.01 5.31
N ILE A 279 -18.50 1.55 6.07
CA ILE A 279 -18.86 1.09 7.41
C ILE A 279 -19.47 -0.31 7.38
N GLU A 280 -20.38 -0.58 6.45
CA GLU A 280 -21.00 -1.91 6.30
C GLU A 280 -19.96 -2.97 5.95
N GLU A 281 -19.04 -2.65 5.04
CA GLU A 281 -17.93 -3.56 4.68
C GLU A 281 -17.00 -3.80 5.87
N PHE A 282 -16.67 -2.76 6.63
CA PHE A 282 -15.85 -2.88 7.84
C PHE A 282 -16.51 -3.74 8.92
N LYS A 283 -17.82 -3.53 9.17
CA LYS A 283 -18.61 -4.35 10.10
C LYS A 283 -18.65 -5.81 9.67
N LYS A 284 -18.81 -6.07 8.37
CA LYS A 284 -18.78 -7.43 7.81
C LYS A 284 -17.43 -8.13 8.06
N LYS A 285 -16.32 -7.47 7.72
CA LYS A 285 -14.96 -8.00 7.95
C LYS A 285 -14.69 -8.25 9.43
N ARG A 286 -15.17 -7.37 10.31
CA ARG A 286 -15.06 -7.55 11.78
C ARG A 286 -15.86 -8.76 12.26
N ALA A 287 -17.10 -8.92 11.80
CA ALA A 287 -17.92 -10.09 12.15
C ALA A 287 -17.28 -11.41 11.65
N GLU A 288 -16.70 -11.42 10.45
CA GLU A 288 -15.97 -12.58 9.91
C GLU A 288 -14.74 -12.93 10.76
N ARG A 289 -13.98 -11.92 11.22
CA ARG A 289 -12.84 -12.10 12.13
C ARG A 289 -13.28 -12.62 13.50
N ASP A 290 -14.32 -12.05 14.08
CA ASP A 290 -14.82 -12.42 15.40
C ASP A 290 -15.42 -13.85 15.39
N ALA A 291 -16.07 -14.26 14.29
CA ALA A 291 -16.51 -15.64 14.05
C ALA A 291 -15.33 -16.63 13.97
N LYS A 292 -14.27 -16.30 13.23
CA LYS A 292 -13.03 -17.11 13.17
C LYS A 292 -12.32 -17.19 14.51
N LYS A 293 -12.39 -16.13 15.34
CA LYS A 293 -11.84 -16.12 16.70
C LYS A 293 -12.61 -17.05 17.63
N ALA A 294 -13.94 -17.09 17.52
CA ALA A 294 -14.79 -18.02 18.27
C ALA A 294 -14.54 -19.49 17.88
N GLU A 295 -14.34 -19.76 16.59
CA GLU A 295 -13.97 -21.09 16.07
C GLU A 295 -12.61 -21.56 16.62
N LYS A 296 -11.59 -20.69 16.60
CA LYS A 296 -10.27 -20.98 17.19
C LYS A 296 -10.32 -21.22 18.71
N ALA A 297 -11.21 -20.54 19.43
CA ALA A 297 -11.37 -20.74 20.88
C ALA A 297 -11.94 -22.13 21.21
N GLN A 298 -12.86 -22.66 20.37
CA GLN A 298 -13.38 -24.03 20.50
C GLN A 298 -12.29 -25.08 20.21
N VAL A 299 -11.44 -24.86 19.20
CA VAL A 299 -10.32 -25.75 18.89
C VAL A 299 -9.27 -25.77 20.01
N LYS A 300 -8.98 -24.62 20.63
CA LYS A 300 -8.03 -24.50 21.75
C LYS A 300 -8.54 -25.16 23.03
N GLN A 301 -9.85 -25.16 23.27
CA GLN A 301 -10.47 -25.83 24.41
C GLN A 301 -10.50 -27.36 24.24
N ALA A 302 -10.56 -27.87 23.00
CA ALA A 302 -10.42 -29.30 22.70
C ALA A 302 -8.98 -29.81 22.94
N ALA A 303 -7.97 -28.98 22.65
CA ALA A 303 -6.55 -29.32 22.85
C ALA A 303 -6.12 -29.37 24.34
N ALA A 304 -6.84 -28.70 25.24
CA ALA A 304 -6.49 -28.60 26.65
C ALA A 304 -6.86 -29.84 27.51
N THR A 305 -7.51 -30.86 26.93
CA THR A 305 -8.09 -31.99 27.69
C THR A 305 -7.14 -33.19 27.85
N THR A 306 -5.92 -33.11 27.33
CA THR A 306 -4.93 -34.17 27.48
C THR A 306 -3.60 -33.56 27.85
N TRP A 307 -3.18 -33.76 29.10
CA TRP A 307 -1.86 -34.29 29.51
C TRP A 307 -1.70 -34.25 31.04
N GLY A 308 -1.22 -35.37 31.59
CA GLY A 308 -0.95 -35.58 33.00
C GLY A 308 0.55 -35.62 33.32
N SER A 309 0.91 -34.93 34.42
CA SER A 309 2.00 -35.14 35.40
C SER A 309 3.41 -35.65 35.01
N TRP A 310 4.41 -34.75 35.16
CA TRP A 310 5.74 -34.79 35.86
C TRP A 310 6.70 -36.03 35.73
N GLN A 311 8.05 -36.00 35.86
CA GLN A 311 9.07 -35.14 36.53
C GLN A 311 10.50 -35.19 35.86
N GLU A 312 11.28 -34.12 36.12
CA GLU A 312 12.74 -33.92 36.39
C GLU A 312 13.89 -34.44 35.48
N GLY A 313 14.78 -33.50 35.11
CA GLY A 313 16.21 -33.74 34.85
C GLY A 313 16.88 -32.67 33.97
N ASP A 314 17.62 -31.73 34.57
CA ASP A 314 18.56 -30.85 33.87
C ASP A 314 19.61 -31.71 33.13
N ILE A 315 19.69 -31.56 31.80
CA ILE A 315 20.74 -32.20 30.99
C ILE A 315 21.34 -31.14 30.05
N VAL A 316 22.57 -30.70 30.37
CA VAL A 316 23.49 -30.15 29.37
C VAL A 316 24.11 -31.34 28.64
N ALA A 317 23.47 -31.78 27.55
CA ALA A 317 24.04 -32.81 26.67
C ALA A 317 24.89 -32.12 25.60
N ALA A 318 26.08 -32.66 25.34
CA ALA A 318 26.82 -32.34 24.13
C ALA A 318 25.93 -32.68 22.92
N VAL A 319 25.61 -31.68 22.10
CA VAL A 319 24.75 -31.85 20.93
C VAL A 319 25.50 -32.71 19.91
N GLU A 320 24.93 -33.85 19.52
CA GLU A 320 25.50 -34.68 18.45
C GLU A 320 25.51 -33.89 17.14
N SER A 321 26.63 -33.93 16.42
CA SER A 321 26.73 -33.26 15.11
C SER A 321 25.63 -33.76 14.17
N GLY A 322 24.89 -32.83 13.55
CA GLY A 322 23.77 -33.16 12.67
C GLY A 322 22.43 -33.44 13.38
N SER A 323 22.32 -33.19 14.69
CA SER A 323 21.03 -33.18 15.40
C SER A 323 20.35 -31.80 15.38
N ALA A 324 19.01 -31.78 15.49
CA ALA A 324 18.24 -30.54 15.50
C ALA A 324 18.58 -29.66 16.72
N CYS A 325 18.33 -28.35 16.60
CA CYS A 325 18.69 -27.40 17.65
C CYS A 325 17.96 -27.75 18.95
N PRO A 326 18.68 -27.98 20.06
CA PRO A 326 18.05 -28.33 21.33
C PRO A 326 17.15 -27.20 21.80
N GLY A 327 15.99 -27.55 22.39
CA GLY A 327 15.07 -26.58 22.95
C GLY A 327 13.65 -27.11 23.17
N PRO A 328 12.74 -26.22 23.60
CA PRO A 328 11.40 -26.57 24.06
C PRO A 328 10.38 -26.87 22.94
N VAL A 329 10.76 -26.69 21.67
CA VAL A 329 9.96 -27.07 20.49
C VAL A 329 10.65 -28.22 19.77
N ASP A 330 9.88 -29.27 19.44
CA ASP A 330 10.39 -30.42 18.69
C ASP A 330 10.65 -30.04 17.22
N CYS A 331 11.91 -29.82 16.91
CA CYS A 331 12.41 -29.54 15.56
C CYS A 331 12.99 -30.79 14.88
N SER A 332 12.91 -31.98 15.49
CA SER A 332 13.56 -33.20 14.98
C SER A 332 13.02 -33.65 13.62
N SER A 333 11.80 -33.23 13.29
CA SER A 333 11.25 -33.48 11.97
C SER A 333 12.02 -32.72 10.89
N LEU A 334 12.46 -31.47 11.12
CA LEU A 334 13.08 -30.63 10.09
C LEU A 334 14.45 -31.15 9.63
N CYS A 335 14.79 -30.91 8.36
CA CYS A 335 16.12 -31.18 7.84
C CYS A 335 17.20 -30.41 8.63
N VAL A 336 18.19 -31.12 9.16
CA VAL A 336 19.30 -30.53 9.90
C VAL A 336 20.42 -30.17 8.95
N VAL A 337 20.59 -28.86 8.72
CA VAL A 337 21.70 -28.31 7.92
C VAL A 337 22.91 -27.96 8.80
N ALA A 338 22.66 -27.63 10.07
CA ALA A 338 23.69 -27.24 11.03
C ALA A 338 24.66 -28.40 11.31
N LYS A 339 25.97 -28.12 11.33
CA LYS A 339 26.97 -29.10 11.76
C LYS A 339 27.12 -29.16 13.29
N ASP A 340 26.97 -28.01 13.93
CA ASP A 340 27.01 -27.76 15.36
C ASP A 340 26.33 -26.43 15.67
N TYR A 341 26.21 -26.10 16.96
CA TYR A 341 25.66 -24.83 17.46
C TYR A 341 26.72 -24.02 18.22
N ASN A 342 27.95 -23.96 17.71
CA ASN A 342 29.06 -23.25 18.35
C ASN A 342 28.66 -21.83 18.78
N GLY A 343 28.86 -21.52 20.06
CA GLY A 343 28.55 -20.22 20.68
C GLY A 343 27.13 -20.07 21.22
N LEU A 344 26.20 -20.98 20.89
CA LEU A 344 24.81 -20.91 21.38
C LEU A 344 24.74 -21.29 22.87
N LEU A 345 24.07 -20.47 23.66
CA LEU A 345 23.83 -20.75 25.07
C LEU A 345 22.79 -21.88 25.26
N PRO A 346 22.81 -22.59 26.40
CA PRO A 346 21.74 -23.50 26.77
C PRO A 346 20.39 -22.79 26.81
N GLN A 347 19.35 -23.44 26.30
CA GLN A 347 17.98 -22.91 26.36
C GLN A 347 17.48 -22.89 27.81
N PRO A 348 16.70 -21.88 28.25
CA PRO A 348 16.07 -21.92 29.57
C PRO A 348 15.13 -23.11 29.70
N ALA A 349 15.09 -23.76 30.87
CA ALA A 349 14.19 -24.88 31.13
C ALA A 349 12.71 -24.47 31.04
N GLU A 350 12.39 -23.28 31.57
CA GLU A 350 11.04 -22.69 31.58
C GLU A 350 11.08 -21.31 30.90
N PRO A 351 11.16 -21.26 29.56
CA PRO A 351 11.27 -20.00 28.85
C PRO A 351 9.94 -19.24 28.90
N LYS A 352 10.00 -17.92 29.10
CA LYS A 352 8.80 -17.05 29.08
C LYS A 352 8.05 -17.12 27.76
N PHE A 353 8.80 -17.20 26.67
CA PHE A 353 8.32 -17.34 25.29
C PHE A 353 9.28 -18.25 24.52
N LYS A 354 8.73 -19.05 23.60
CA LYS A 354 9.47 -19.98 22.77
C LYS A 354 9.78 -19.34 21.41
N GLY A 355 11.04 -19.08 21.12
CA GLY A 355 11.46 -18.42 19.88
C GLY A 355 12.19 -19.33 18.90
N ALA A 356 12.19 -18.94 17.63
CA ALA A 356 13.09 -19.47 16.62
C ALA A 356 13.84 -18.34 15.89
N LEU A 357 15.08 -18.62 15.48
CA LEU A 357 15.78 -17.84 14.46
C LEU A 357 15.78 -18.67 13.17
N CYS A 358 15.01 -18.21 12.19
CA CYS A 358 14.89 -18.81 10.88
C CYS A 358 15.98 -18.29 9.95
N GLN A 359 16.74 -19.19 9.36
CA GLN A 359 17.78 -18.86 8.38
C GLN A 359 17.71 -19.81 7.19
N ILE A 360 18.51 -19.55 6.15
CA ILE A 360 18.60 -20.40 4.95
C ILE A 360 20.04 -20.71 4.62
N TYR A 361 20.31 -21.88 4.04
CA TYR A 361 21.61 -22.26 3.49
C TYR A 361 21.47 -22.46 1.98
N VAL A 362 22.27 -21.76 1.18
CA VAL A 362 22.21 -21.82 -0.29
C VAL A 362 23.14 -22.91 -0.79
N ARG A 363 22.61 -24.11 -1.03
CA ARG A 363 23.37 -25.34 -1.34
C ARG A 363 24.18 -25.22 -2.62
N SER A 364 23.72 -24.39 -3.56
CA SER A 364 24.40 -24.13 -4.83
C SER A 364 25.61 -23.19 -4.72
N GLN A 365 25.77 -22.49 -3.60
CA GLN A 365 26.82 -21.49 -3.41
C GLN A 365 27.93 -21.97 -2.49
N PRO A 366 29.19 -21.52 -2.71
CA PRO A 366 30.28 -21.76 -1.78
C PRO A 366 29.89 -21.40 -0.33
N TYR A 367 30.29 -22.25 0.61
CA TYR A 367 30.04 -22.11 2.04
C TYR A 367 28.54 -22.07 2.45
N GLY A 368 27.60 -22.23 1.52
CA GLY A 368 26.16 -22.06 1.78
C GLY A 368 25.64 -20.65 1.58
N GLY A 369 26.43 -19.78 0.95
CA GLY A 369 26.10 -18.39 0.67
C GLY A 369 27.07 -17.39 1.30
N SER A 370 26.89 -16.12 0.93
CA SER A 370 27.81 -15.01 1.24
C SER A 370 27.71 -14.46 2.68
N ASP A 371 27.14 -15.22 3.62
CA ASP A 371 26.91 -14.78 4.99
C ASP A 371 26.93 -15.94 6.00
N LYS A 372 27.61 -17.05 5.68
CA LYS A 372 27.65 -18.24 6.52
C LYS A 372 28.98 -18.43 7.25
N SER A 373 28.88 -19.04 8.43
CA SER A 373 30.00 -19.70 9.10
C SER A 373 30.10 -21.15 8.64
N SER A 374 31.21 -21.81 8.98
CA SER A 374 31.54 -23.15 8.48
C SER A 374 30.58 -24.26 8.96
N ASN A 375 29.81 -23.98 10.01
CA ASN A 375 28.75 -24.85 10.53
C ASN A 375 27.37 -24.65 9.87
N GLY A 376 27.27 -23.75 8.88
CA GLY A 376 26.05 -23.52 8.10
C GLY A 376 25.08 -22.50 8.69
N HIS A 377 25.42 -21.90 9.84
CA HIS A 377 24.66 -20.77 10.39
C HIS A 377 25.07 -19.45 9.75
N ARG A 378 24.16 -18.46 9.77
CA ARG A 378 24.54 -17.09 9.46
C ARG A 378 25.54 -16.60 10.53
N TYR A 379 26.60 -15.91 10.10
CA TYR A 379 27.78 -15.62 10.96
C TYR A 379 27.49 -14.82 12.24
N ASP A 380 26.35 -14.13 12.31
CA ASP A 380 25.93 -13.32 13.46
C ASP A 380 24.67 -13.86 14.16
N SER A 381 24.27 -15.12 13.91
CA SER A 381 23.07 -15.70 14.53
C SER A 381 23.18 -15.82 16.05
N ILE A 382 24.40 -16.04 16.55
CA ILE A 382 24.65 -16.33 17.97
C ILE A 382 24.29 -15.16 18.89
N PRO A 383 24.74 -13.91 18.65
CA PRO A 383 24.28 -12.75 19.43
C PRO A 383 22.76 -12.58 19.49
N PHE A 384 22.05 -12.82 18.38
CA PHE A 384 20.58 -12.73 18.37
C PHE A 384 19.97 -13.79 19.29
N ALA A 385 20.35 -15.06 19.12
CA ALA A 385 19.77 -16.15 19.89
C ALA A 385 20.12 -16.05 21.38
N ASN A 386 21.39 -15.78 21.70
CA ASN A 386 21.86 -15.61 23.08
C ASN A 386 21.21 -14.40 23.75
N GLY A 387 20.94 -13.33 23.01
CA GLY A 387 20.16 -12.19 23.50
C GLY A 387 18.77 -12.59 24.01
N MET A 388 18.04 -13.38 23.22
CA MET A 388 16.73 -13.90 23.62
C MET A 388 16.82 -14.83 24.83
N ILE A 389 17.84 -15.71 24.85
CA ILE A 389 18.11 -16.64 25.96
C ILE A 389 18.39 -15.90 27.26
N ASN A 390 19.26 -14.89 27.23
CA ASN A 390 19.60 -14.06 28.38
C ASN A 390 18.39 -13.24 28.89
N ALA A 391 17.44 -12.91 28.03
CA ALA A 391 16.18 -12.28 28.41
C ALA A 391 15.16 -13.28 29.03
N GLY A 392 15.50 -14.57 29.14
CA GLY A 392 14.64 -15.61 29.71
C GLY A 392 13.64 -16.22 28.73
N MET A 393 13.86 -16.07 27.43
CA MET A 393 13.10 -16.74 26.35
C MET A 393 13.93 -17.89 25.76
N SER A 394 13.34 -18.78 24.97
CA SER A 394 14.14 -19.70 24.15
C SER A 394 14.38 -19.11 22.76
N CYS A 395 15.44 -19.55 22.08
CA CYS A 395 15.67 -19.23 20.67
C CYS A 395 16.39 -20.39 19.99
N GLN A 396 15.63 -21.21 19.25
CA GLN A 396 16.15 -22.35 18.49
C GLN A 396 16.56 -21.90 17.07
N LEU A 397 17.75 -22.29 16.64
CA LEU A 397 18.23 -22.02 15.28
C LEU A 397 17.64 -23.05 14.30
N ILE A 398 16.85 -22.60 13.32
CA ILE A 398 16.19 -23.47 12.33
C ILE A 398 16.53 -23.02 10.90
N HIS A 399 16.66 -23.99 9.99
CA HIS A 399 16.90 -23.73 8.58
C HIS A 399 15.62 -23.95 7.77
N TYR A 400 15.31 -23.00 6.88
CA TYR A 400 14.28 -23.18 5.87
C TYR A 400 14.86 -23.94 4.68
N VAL A 401 14.30 -25.12 4.40
CA VAL A 401 14.58 -25.95 3.22
C VAL A 401 13.31 -25.97 2.38
N HIS A 402 13.38 -25.45 1.15
CA HIS A 402 12.17 -25.11 0.40
C HIS A 402 11.33 -26.32 -0.01
N GLU A 403 11.94 -27.50 -0.13
CA GLU A 403 11.26 -28.78 -0.37
C GLU A 403 10.41 -29.22 0.83
N GLU A 404 10.71 -28.73 2.02
CA GLU A 404 10.00 -29.02 3.27
C GLU A 404 9.05 -27.90 3.69
N HIS A 405 8.65 -27.01 2.78
CA HIS A 405 7.88 -25.79 3.10
C HIS A 405 6.71 -26.02 4.07
N ASP A 406 5.80 -26.94 3.75
CA ASP A 406 4.59 -27.14 4.55
C ASP A 406 4.95 -27.65 5.96
N LYS A 407 5.87 -28.61 6.03
CA LYS A 407 6.40 -29.18 7.28
C LYS A 407 7.11 -28.13 8.13
N PHE A 408 7.90 -27.25 7.51
CA PHE A 408 8.56 -26.13 8.16
C PHE A 408 7.54 -25.21 8.84
N PHE A 409 6.51 -24.79 8.10
CA PHE A 409 5.49 -23.90 8.64
C PHE A 409 4.58 -24.59 9.68
N GLU A 410 4.39 -25.91 9.63
CA GLU A 410 3.74 -26.65 10.72
C GLU A 410 4.56 -26.60 12.02
N VAL A 411 5.89 -26.77 11.94
CA VAL A 411 6.77 -26.63 13.12
C VAL A 411 6.74 -25.20 13.65
N CYS A 412 6.79 -24.20 12.75
CA CYS A 412 6.76 -22.78 13.11
C CYS A 412 5.57 -22.38 14.00
N LYS A 413 4.41 -23.05 13.89
CA LYS A 413 3.23 -22.76 14.70
C LYS A 413 3.40 -23.04 16.20
N ASN A 414 4.45 -23.76 16.58
CA ASN A 414 4.74 -24.11 17.97
C ASN A 414 5.64 -23.09 18.68
N PHE A 415 6.08 -22.05 17.98
CA PHE A 415 6.82 -20.93 18.54
C PHE A 415 5.88 -19.74 18.82
N ASP A 416 6.28 -18.89 19.76
CA ASP A 416 5.64 -17.62 20.07
C ASP A 416 6.19 -16.48 19.18
N PHE A 417 7.45 -16.61 18.71
CA PHE A 417 8.04 -15.66 17.76
C PHE A 417 9.08 -16.30 16.83
N ILE A 418 9.32 -15.64 15.69
CA ILE A 418 10.31 -16.02 14.69
C ILE A 418 11.14 -14.80 14.27
N ILE A 419 12.46 -14.90 14.38
CA ILE A 419 13.41 -13.91 13.83
C ILE A 419 13.87 -14.40 12.46
N VAL A 420 13.55 -13.66 11.40
CA VAL A 420 13.89 -14.03 10.03
C VAL A 420 15.27 -13.48 9.68
N ARG A 421 16.19 -14.39 9.39
CA ARG A 421 17.57 -14.14 8.92
C ARG A 421 17.84 -14.82 7.58
N CYS A 422 16.79 -14.99 6.77
CA CYS A 422 16.88 -15.38 5.37
C CYS A 422 17.09 -14.13 4.51
N ASN A 423 18.32 -13.91 4.01
CA ASN A 423 18.61 -12.73 3.19
C ASN A 423 17.79 -12.77 1.89
N PRO A 424 17.09 -11.68 1.51
CA PRO A 424 16.31 -11.64 0.27
C PRO A 424 17.08 -12.18 -0.94
N GLY A 425 16.44 -13.04 -1.72
CA GLY A 425 17.04 -13.68 -2.89
C GLY A 425 17.81 -14.97 -2.60
N GLN A 426 18.20 -15.26 -1.36
CA GLN A 426 18.84 -16.55 -1.02
C GLN A 426 17.87 -17.73 -1.18
N ILE A 427 16.58 -17.56 -0.89
CA ILE A 427 15.57 -18.59 -1.12
C ILE A 427 15.51 -18.97 -2.61
N LYS A 428 15.45 -17.95 -3.48
CA LYS A 428 15.49 -18.15 -4.93
C LYS A 428 16.79 -18.79 -5.39
N SER A 429 17.92 -18.35 -4.83
CA SER A 429 19.26 -18.88 -5.17
C SER A 429 19.44 -20.35 -4.80
N ASP A 430 18.76 -20.81 -3.76
CA ASP A 430 18.73 -22.23 -3.37
C ASP A 430 17.74 -23.07 -4.20
N GLY A 431 16.88 -22.44 -5.01
CA GLY A 431 15.88 -23.10 -5.85
C GLY A 431 14.44 -23.00 -5.33
N GLY A 432 14.22 -22.27 -4.24
CA GLY A 432 12.91 -22.03 -3.64
C GLY A 432 12.17 -20.82 -4.20
N ASP A 433 10.95 -20.62 -3.71
CA ASP A 433 10.10 -19.47 -4.03
C ASP A 433 10.03 -18.50 -2.83
N GLN A 434 10.52 -17.28 -3.04
CA GLN A 434 10.52 -16.22 -2.01
C GLN A 434 9.10 -15.79 -1.64
N GLY A 435 8.21 -15.61 -2.63
CA GLY A 435 6.83 -15.21 -2.39
C GLY A 435 6.04 -16.27 -1.63
N LYS A 436 6.34 -17.56 -1.88
CA LYS A 436 5.77 -18.66 -1.10
C LYS A 436 6.20 -18.59 0.37
N PHE A 437 7.48 -18.37 0.64
CA PHE A 437 8.01 -18.22 2.00
C PHE A 437 7.41 -17.00 2.72
N ASP A 438 7.38 -15.85 2.05
CA ASP A 438 6.82 -14.61 2.59
C ASP A 438 5.32 -14.78 2.91
N SER A 439 4.57 -15.47 2.04
CA SER A 439 3.17 -15.82 2.30
C SER A 439 3.01 -16.71 3.53
N GLY A 440 3.87 -17.71 3.71
CA GLY A 440 3.87 -18.55 4.91
C GLY A 440 4.17 -17.75 6.18
N MET A 441 5.14 -16.83 6.15
CA MET A 441 5.45 -15.96 7.29
C MET A 441 4.32 -14.98 7.62
N ARG A 442 3.57 -14.49 6.61
CA ARG A 442 2.33 -13.73 6.85
C ARG A 442 1.27 -14.56 7.56
N VAL A 443 1.08 -15.83 7.17
CA VAL A 443 0.16 -16.74 7.85
C VAL A 443 0.58 -16.98 9.32
N ILE A 444 1.87 -17.11 9.59
CA ILE A 444 2.40 -17.20 10.96
C ILE A 444 2.08 -15.91 11.74
N ARG A 445 2.32 -14.74 11.15
CA ARG A 445 2.00 -13.45 11.76
C ARG A 445 0.51 -13.30 12.07
N GLU A 446 -0.36 -13.66 11.13
CA GLU A 446 -1.82 -13.68 11.29
C GLU A 446 -2.31 -14.68 12.34
N ALA A 447 -1.54 -15.75 12.60
CA ALA A 447 -1.83 -16.69 13.68
C ALA A 447 -1.54 -16.13 15.07
N GLY A 448 -0.98 -14.92 15.16
CA GLY A 448 -0.63 -14.24 16.42
C GLY A 448 0.79 -14.53 16.89
N ILE A 449 1.61 -15.20 16.07
CA ILE A 449 3.04 -15.45 16.33
C ILE A 449 3.82 -14.25 15.80
N GLN A 450 4.69 -13.66 16.60
CA GLN A 450 5.42 -12.48 16.17
C GLN A 450 6.51 -12.86 15.14
N VAL A 451 6.65 -12.07 14.07
CA VAL A 451 7.68 -12.28 13.04
C VAL A 451 8.54 -11.01 12.92
N TRP A 452 9.86 -11.12 13.00
CA TRP A 452 10.79 -9.99 12.94
C TRP A 452 11.87 -10.12 11.86
N PRO A 453 12.00 -9.13 10.96
CA PRO A 453 10.88 -8.30 10.49
C PRO A 453 9.78 -9.18 9.86
N SER A 454 8.54 -8.73 9.85
CA SER A 454 7.51 -9.40 9.05
C SER A 454 7.77 -9.13 7.55
N PRO A 455 7.24 -9.97 6.64
CA PRO A 455 7.35 -9.72 5.21
C PRO A 455 6.85 -8.33 4.78
N ASP A 456 5.80 -7.81 5.43
CA ASP A 456 5.25 -6.48 5.12
C ASP A 456 6.19 -5.36 5.57
N VAL A 457 6.87 -5.51 6.70
CA VAL A 457 7.93 -4.59 7.12
C VAL A 457 9.08 -4.63 6.13
N MET A 458 9.53 -5.81 5.71
CA MET A 458 10.58 -5.94 4.69
C MET A 458 10.18 -5.28 3.36
N GLU A 459 8.95 -5.51 2.93
CA GLU A 459 8.44 -5.03 1.63
C GLU A 459 8.25 -3.52 1.61
N LYS A 460 7.73 -2.91 2.69
CA LYS A 460 7.43 -1.47 2.70
C LYS A 460 8.54 -0.61 3.30
N MET A 461 9.19 -1.05 4.37
CA MET A 461 10.28 -0.29 4.99
C MET A 461 11.60 -0.45 4.24
N GLY A 462 11.86 -1.64 3.69
CA GLY A 462 13.05 -1.90 2.88
C GLY A 462 12.96 -1.40 1.43
N ALA A 463 11.76 -1.04 0.95
CA ALA A 463 11.59 -0.45 -0.38
C ALA A 463 12.07 1.00 -0.42
N LYS A 464 12.53 1.45 -1.60
CA LYS A 464 12.97 2.85 -1.77
C LYS A 464 11.81 3.84 -1.66
N ASP A 465 10.57 3.40 -1.89
CA ASP A 465 9.38 4.24 -1.76
C ASP A 465 9.12 4.72 -0.34
N ALA A 466 9.69 4.03 0.65
CA ALA A 466 9.73 4.49 2.04
C ALA A 466 10.22 5.94 2.15
N LEU A 467 11.18 6.35 1.30
CA LEU A 467 11.70 7.72 1.24
C LEU A 467 10.63 8.74 0.83
N CYS A 468 9.74 8.36 -0.09
CA CYS A 468 8.61 9.20 -0.51
C CYS A 468 7.54 9.28 0.58
N LYS A 469 7.31 8.16 1.28
CA LYS A 469 6.34 8.06 2.38
C LYS A 469 6.73 8.89 3.59
N VAL A 470 8.04 9.03 3.86
CA VAL A 470 8.57 9.86 4.95
C VAL A 470 9.02 11.26 4.49
N ALA A 471 8.71 11.66 3.25
CA ALA A 471 9.22 12.88 2.63
C ALA A 471 8.89 14.17 3.42
N THR A 472 7.77 14.18 4.14
CA THR A 472 7.31 15.31 4.96
C THR A 472 7.74 15.23 6.43
N LEU A 473 8.49 14.20 6.83
CA LEU A 473 9.12 14.14 8.16
C LEU A 473 10.37 15.04 8.19
N ASN A 474 10.94 15.30 9.37
CA ASN A 474 12.13 16.17 9.46
C ASN A 474 13.33 15.56 8.73
N ILE A 475 13.39 14.22 8.72
CA ILE A 475 14.36 13.41 7.99
C ILE A 475 14.01 13.24 6.50
N GLY A 476 12.96 13.88 6.02
CA GLY A 476 12.46 13.77 4.65
C GLY A 476 12.91 14.87 3.71
N LEU A 477 12.75 14.58 2.42
CA LEU A 477 12.87 15.53 1.32
C LEU A 477 11.55 15.56 0.56
N GLU A 478 10.79 16.65 0.67
CA GLU A 478 9.46 16.81 0.05
C GLU A 478 9.48 16.67 -1.47
N ASP A 479 10.62 16.93 -2.11
CA ASP A 479 10.85 16.75 -3.54
C ASP A 479 11.37 15.36 -3.90
N THR A 480 11.07 14.34 -3.08
CA THR A 480 11.29 12.92 -3.38
C THR A 480 10.02 12.32 -3.98
N LEU A 481 10.13 11.81 -5.21
CA LEU A 481 9.02 11.28 -6.00
C LEU A 481 9.19 9.78 -6.26
N ALA A 482 8.07 9.09 -6.43
CA ALA A 482 8.02 7.69 -6.82
C ALA A 482 7.22 7.54 -8.11
N TYR A 483 7.77 6.81 -9.06
CA TYR A 483 7.13 6.51 -10.34
C TYR A 483 6.90 5.01 -10.49
N TYR A 484 5.72 4.66 -10.99
CA TYR A 484 5.27 3.27 -11.18
C TYR A 484 4.91 2.95 -12.63
N SER A 485 4.98 3.96 -13.52
CA SER A 485 4.71 3.83 -14.95
C SER A 485 5.80 4.54 -15.75
N GLU A 486 6.00 4.10 -16.99
CA GLU A 486 6.93 4.71 -17.94
C GLU A 486 6.58 6.17 -18.20
N GLU A 487 5.30 6.47 -18.41
CA GLU A 487 4.80 7.81 -18.70
C GLU A 487 5.05 8.78 -17.54
N ASP A 488 4.69 8.38 -16.30
CA ASP A 488 4.91 9.20 -15.12
C ASP A 488 6.39 9.45 -14.88
N PHE A 489 7.23 8.43 -15.08
CA PHE A 489 8.67 8.56 -14.93
C PHE A 489 9.24 9.51 -15.99
N GLY A 490 8.93 9.31 -17.26
CA GLY A 490 9.45 10.14 -18.34
C GLY A 490 9.06 11.63 -18.18
N ALA A 491 7.80 11.90 -17.86
CA ALA A 491 7.30 13.25 -17.64
C ALA A 491 7.86 13.87 -16.35
N GLY A 492 7.85 13.10 -15.25
CA GLY A 492 8.29 13.55 -13.93
C GLY A 492 9.80 13.82 -13.87
N PHE A 493 10.60 12.85 -14.31
CA PHE A 493 12.06 12.96 -14.35
C PHE A 493 12.52 14.12 -15.23
N SER A 494 11.90 14.31 -16.39
CA SER A 494 12.25 15.43 -17.28
C SER A 494 12.02 16.79 -16.60
N LYS A 495 10.99 16.92 -15.75
CA LYS A 495 10.71 18.14 -14.97
C LYS A 495 11.67 18.31 -13.80
N THR A 496 11.89 17.27 -13.00
CA THR A 496 12.78 17.36 -11.83
C THR A 496 14.23 17.59 -12.23
N MET A 497 14.70 16.92 -13.29
CA MET A 497 16.06 17.05 -13.81
C MET A 497 16.31 18.43 -14.41
N ALA A 498 15.30 19.07 -15.02
CA ALA A 498 15.38 20.44 -15.50
C ALA A 498 15.51 21.47 -14.37
N PHE A 499 15.12 21.12 -13.14
CA PHE A 499 15.12 22.02 -12.00
C PHE A 499 16.44 21.96 -11.19
N GLN A 500 17.00 20.76 -10.97
CA GLN A 500 18.22 20.59 -10.17
C GLN A 500 18.79 19.16 -10.29
N PRO A 501 20.06 18.92 -9.91
CA PRO A 501 20.65 17.58 -9.84
C PRO A 501 19.82 16.56 -9.06
N ARG A 502 19.73 15.34 -9.59
CA ARG A 502 18.85 14.27 -9.07
C ARG A 502 19.62 13.00 -8.72
N VAL A 503 19.01 12.16 -7.89
CA VAL A 503 19.44 10.80 -7.59
C VAL A 503 18.27 9.87 -7.94
N ILE A 504 18.45 9.05 -8.97
CA ILE A 504 17.47 8.05 -9.38
C ILE A 504 17.85 6.71 -8.76
N LYS A 505 16.88 6.04 -8.12
CA LYS A 505 17.08 4.78 -7.42
C LYS A 505 16.06 3.75 -7.91
N GLN A 506 16.54 2.57 -8.31
CA GLN A 506 15.67 1.41 -8.46
C GLN A 506 15.14 0.93 -7.10
N ASN A 507 13.96 0.32 -7.07
CA ASN A 507 13.34 -0.12 -5.82
C ASN A 507 14.12 -1.25 -5.11
N ARG A 508 14.52 -2.28 -5.86
CA ARG A 508 15.26 -3.43 -5.32
C ARG A 508 16.64 -3.49 -5.94
N GLY A 509 17.67 -3.35 -5.12
CA GLY A 509 19.07 -3.40 -5.51
C GLY A 509 19.94 -3.41 -4.26
N SER A 510 21.18 -3.90 -4.39
CA SER A 510 22.15 -3.91 -3.30
C SER A 510 23.41 -3.18 -3.73
N SER A 511 24.16 -2.67 -2.76
CA SER A 511 25.52 -2.16 -2.98
C SER A 511 25.61 -1.06 -4.03
N GLY A 512 24.61 -0.18 -4.09
CA GLY A 512 24.61 0.99 -4.99
C GLY A 512 24.20 0.73 -6.44
N GLU A 513 23.88 -0.50 -6.83
CA GLU A 513 23.42 -0.80 -8.20
C GLU A 513 22.08 -0.13 -8.48
N GLY A 514 21.95 0.51 -9.65
CA GLY A 514 20.76 1.24 -10.07
C GLY A 514 20.49 2.50 -9.24
N ILE A 515 21.52 3.02 -8.53
CA ILE A 515 21.51 4.33 -7.88
C ILE A 515 22.37 5.27 -8.71
N TRP A 516 21.72 6.19 -9.43
CA TRP A 516 22.34 7.11 -10.37
C TRP A 516 22.32 8.52 -9.84
N ILE A 517 23.48 9.14 -9.69
CA ILE A 517 23.63 10.57 -9.44
C ILE A 517 23.70 11.28 -10.79
N ILE A 518 22.78 12.21 -11.02
CA ILE A 518 22.52 12.77 -12.35
C ILE A 518 22.62 14.29 -12.33
N LYS A 519 23.36 14.83 -13.29
CA LYS A 519 23.48 16.28 -13.54
C LYS A 519 23.22 16.56 -15.02
N LEU A 520 22.57 17.69 -15.33
CA LEU A 520 22.57 18.22 -16.69
C LEU A 520 23.97 18.70 -17.04
N LYS A 521 24.53 18.19 -18.15
CA LYS A 521 25.87 18.55 -18.59
C LYS A 521 25.99 20.04 -18.93
N ALA A 522 24.92 20.63 -19.46
CA ALA A 522 24.86 22.06 -19.78
C ALA A 522 24.63 22.96 -18.56
N GLY A 523 24.23 22.41 -17.40
CA GLY A 523 23.97 23.19 -16.17
C GLY A 523 22.82 24.21 -16.27
N ASN A 524 21.98 24.11 -17.29
CA ASN A 524 20.89 25.03 -17.63
C ASN A 524 19.60 24.74 -16.85
N TYR A 525 19.70 24.74 -15.51
CA TYR A 525 18.56 24.51 -14.62
C TYR A 525 17.57 25.69 -14.60
N CYS A 526 16.27 25.42 -14.49
CA CYS A 526 15.24 26.46 -14.32
C CYS A 526 15.18 26.97 -12.87
N ALA A 527 14.64 28.17 -12.68
CA ALA A 527 14.65 28.85 -11.38
C ALA A 527 13.58 28.30 -10.43
N ALA A 528 12.44 27.88 -10.97
CA ALA A 528 11.39 27.22 -10.22
C ALA A 528 10.97 25.88 -10.83
N TYR A 529 10.54 24.97 -9.97
CA TYR A 529 10.07 23.65 -10.38
C TYR A 529 8.88 23.76 -11.35
N GLY A 530 8.94 23.03 -12.46
CA GLY A 530 7.87 22.98 -13.47
C GLY A 530 7.94 24.08 -14.54
N GLU A 531 8.81 25.08 -14.42
CA GLU A 531 9.02 26.11 -15.48
C GLU A 531 9.57 25.51 -16.78
N ARG A 532 10.24 24.36 -16.67
CA ARG A 532 10.91 23.68 -17.77
C ARG A 532 10.75 22.18 -17.63
N SER A 533 10.82 21.48 -18.77
CA SER A 533 11.08 20.05 -18.85
C SER A 533 12.26 19.83 -19.78
N CYS A 534 13.13 18.88 -19.43
CA CYS A 534 14.22 18.51 -20.31
C CYS A 534 13.69 17.95 -21.63
N LYS A 535 14.37 18.26 -22.73
CA LYS A 535 14.19 17.60 -24.01
C LYS A 535 14.98 16.30 -24.03
N GLY A 536 14.51 15.34 -24.82
CA GLY A 536 15.11 14.02 -24.91
C GLY A 536 16.57 14.01 -25.38
N ASP A 537 17.01 15.03 -26.13
CA ASP A 537 18.36 15.17 -26.68
C ASP A 537 19.35 15.88 -25.73
N GLU A 538 18.90 16.35 -24.58
CA GLU A 538 19.79 16.96 -23.59
C GLU A 538 20.68 15.93 -22.93
N VAL A 539 21.96 16.28 -22.75
CA VAL A 539 22.98 15.35 -22.24
C VAL A 539 23.07 15.42 -20.71
N LEU A 540 23.10 14.24 -20.11
CA LEU A 540 23.28 13.98 -18.70
C LEU A 540 24.70 13.51 -18.42
N THR A 541 25.25 13.93 -17.29
CA THR A 541 26.39 13.27 -16.65
C THR A 541 25.84 12.38 -15.54
N LEU A 542 26.12 11.08 -15.63
CA LEU A 542 25.57 10.03 -14.79
C LEU A 542 26.71 9.36 -14.02
N MET A 543 26.60 9.23 -12.71
CA MET A 543 27.51 8.43 -11.89
C MET A 543 26.73 7.34 -11.17
N GLU A 544 27.10 6.07 -11.36
CA GLU A 544 26.48 4.97 -10.62
C GLU A 544 27.17 4.78 -9.25
N ALA A 545 26.38 4.65 -8.19
CA ALA A 545 26.92 4.55 -6.83
C ALA A 545 27.62 3.22 -6.53
N ASN A 546 27.43 2.17 -7.34
CA ASN A 546 28.02 0.84 -7.09
C ASN A 546 29.55 0.81 -7.24
N ASP A 547 30.11 1.60 -8.16
CA ASP A 547 31.56 1.66 -8.38
C ASP A 547 32.08 3.04 -8.83
N ASN A 548 31.24 4.07 -8.78
CA ASN A 548 31.56 5.47 -9.14
C ASN A 548 31.99 5.67 -10.60
N HIS A 549 31.71 4.73 -11.51
CA HIS A 549 31.95 5.02 -12.93
C HIS A 549 31.01 6.15 -13.40
N GLU A 550 31.51 6.94 -14.34
CA GLU A 550 30.77 8.03 -14.97
C GLU A 550 30.45 7.67 -16.43
N GLU A 551 29.22 7.95 -16.84
CA GLU A 551 28.74 7.78 -18.21
C GLU A 551 28.03 9.06 -18.67
N GLU A 552 27.99 9.29 -19.98
CA GLU A 552 27.19 10.37 -20.57
C GLU A 552 26.12 9.78 -21.48
N HIS A 553 24.87 10.14 -21.21
CA HIS A 553 23.73 9.73 -22.00
C HIS A 553 22.75 10.88 -22.14
N THR A 554 21.93 10.84 -23.18
CA THR A 554 20.81 11.75 -23.33
C THR A 554 19.69 11.42 -22.34
N VAL A 555 18.80 12.38 -22.08
CA VAL A 555 17.61 12.17 -21.25
C VAL A 555 16.76 11.02 -21.81
N ALA A 556 16.60 10.94 -23.14
CA ALA A 556 15.84 9.86 -23.78
C ALA A 556 16.49 8.48 -23.59
N GLU A 557 17.81 8.40 -23.76
CA GLU A 557 18.57 7.14 -23.56
C GLU A 557 18.47 6.64 -22.12
N PHE A 558 18.58 7.53 -21.13
CA PHE A 558 18.47 7.16 -19.72
C PHE A 558 17.04 6.73 -19.34
N ILE A 559 16.02 7.41 -19.86
CA ILE A 559 14.63 6.99 -19.65
C ILE A 559 14.39 5.60 -20.24
N GLU A 560 14.81 5.37 -21.48
CA GLU A 560 14.72 4.08 -22.15
C GLU A 560 15.46 2.98 -21.36
N PHE A 561 16.67 3.26 -20.86
CA PHE A 561 17.41 2.31 -20.03
C PHE A 561 16.65 1.95 -18.75
N CYS A 562 16.11 2.93 -18.04
CA CYS A 562 15.37 2.68 -16.81
C CYS A 562 14.08 1.89 -17.05
N VAL A 563 13.42 2.05 -18.20
CA VAL A 563 12.13 1.41 -18.49
C VAL A 563 12.30 0.08 -19.21
N ASN A 564 13.06 0.07 -20.30
CA ASN A 564 13.19 -1.04 -21.24
C ASN A 564 14.57 -1.72 -21.19
N GLY A 565 15.49 -1.18 -20.40
CA GLY A 565 16.84 -1.73 -20.25
C GLY A 565 17.72 -1.43 -21.45
N ARG A 566 18.68 -2.31 -21.71
CA ARG A 566 19.60 -2.18 -22.84
C ARG A 566 18.87 -2.49 -24.16
N THR A 567 18.60 -1.44 -24.93
CA THR A 567 18.03 -1.49 -26.28
C THR A 567 18.90 -0.66 -27.22
N ASP A 568 18.66 -0.76 -28.53
CA ASP A 568 19.33 0.12 -29.52
C ASP A 568 19.04 1.61 -29.25
N LYS A 569 17.91 1.91 -28.58
CA LYS A 569 17.49 3.28 -28.23
C LYS A 569 18.09 3.77 -26.93
N SER A 570 18.47 2.88 -26.01
CA SER A 570 19.10 3.28 -24.74
C SER A 570 20.57 3.67 -24.92
N GLY A 571 21.17 3.39 -26.07
CA GLY A 571 22.61 3.51 -26.26
C GLY A 571 23.39 2.38 -25.59
N THR A 572 24.70 2.55 -25.45
CA THR A 572 25.61 1.53 -24.90
C THR A 572 25.95 1.85 -23.44
N TRP A 573 25.63 0.92 -22.54
CA TRP A 573 25.83 1.07 -21.09
C TRP A 573 26.97 0.20 -20.58
N THR A 574 27.80 0.76 -19.71
CA THR A 574 28.90 0.04 -19.03
C THR A 574 28.53 -0.40 -17.61
N SER A 575 27.44 0.14 -17.03
CA SER A 575 26.84 -0.32 -15.78
C SER A 575 26.78 -1.84 -15.67
N LYS A 576 26.87 -2.36 -14.44
CA LYS A 576 26.61 -3.79 -14.16
C LYS A 576 25.12 -4.11 -14.24
N GLY A 577 24.27 -3.15 -13.88
CA GLY A 577 22.82 -3.27 -13.96
C GLY A 577 22.32 -3.29 -15.41
N VAL A 578 21.16 -3.89 -15.62
CA VAL A 578 20.54 -4.03 -16.96
C VAL A 578 19.41 -3.04 -17.22
N GLY A 579 19.13 -2.14 -16.28
CA GLY A 579 17.98 -1.22 -16.32
C GLY A 579 16.67 -1.94 -16.00
N LYS A 580 15.57 -1.55 -16.66
CA LYS A 580 14.24 -2.16 -16.52
C LYS A 580 13.64 -2.12 -15.10
N TYR A 581 13.79 -1.00 -14.42
CA TYR A 581 13.36 -0.84 -13.03
C TYR A 581 11.84 -0.88 -12.83
N LEU A 582 11.05 -0.84 -13.90
CA LEU A 582 9.58 -0.97 -13.87
C LEU A 582 9.09 -2.35 -14.35
N GLU A 583 9.99 -3.29 -14.69
CA GLU A 583 9.60 -4.61 -15.22
C GLU A 583 8.72 -5.39 -14.25
N GLY A 584 7.69 -6.05 -14.80
CA GLY A 584 6.68 -6.77 -14.01
C GLY A 584 5.63 -5.86 -13.35
N GLY A 585 5.80 -4.54 -13.43
CA GLY A 585 4.87 -3.56 -12.86
C GLY A 585 4.93 -3.49 -11.33
N LYS A 586 4.05 -2.66 -10.76
CA LYS A 586 4.05 -2.35 -9.32
C LYS A 586 3.91 -3.59 -8.44
N ASP A 587 3.08 -4.56 -8.82
CA ASP A 587 2.84 -5.79 -8.06
C ASP A 587 4.10 -6.68 -7.99
N ALA A 588 5.00 -6.59 -8.98
CA ALA A 588 6.31 -7.24 -8.96
C ALA A 588 7.39 -6.41 -8.24
N GLY A 589 7.02 -5.24 -7.69
CA GLY A 589 7.93 -4.28 -7.08
C GLY A 589 8.56 -3.29 -8.06
N GLY A 590 8.09 -3.22 -9.31
CA GLY A 590 8.55 -2.29 -10.33
C GLY A 590 8.28 -0.84 -9.93
N GLN A 591 9.35 -0.08 -9.73
CA GLN A 591 9.31 1.29 -9.23
C GLN A 591 10.65 1.99 -9.38
N ILE A 592 10.59 3.31 -9.62
CA ILE A 592 11.73 4.22 -9.60
C ILE A 592 11.50 5.34 -8.58
N VAL A 593 12.52 5.64 -7.77
CA VAL A 593 12.50 6.78 -6.85
C VAL A 593 13.43 7.88 -7.38
N ASP A 594 12.95 9.10 -7.34
CA ASP A 594 13.62 10.31 -7.80
C ASP A 594 13.77 11.28 -6.63
N GLN A 595 14.99 11.41 -6.14
CA GLN A 595 15.33 12.24 -4.98
C GLN A 595 16.27 13.37 -5.39
N ARG A 596 16.20 14.52 -4.72
CA ARG A 596 17.21 15.58 -4.91
C ARG A 596 18.60 15.09 -4.55
N PHE A 597 19.60 15.46 -5.35
CA PHE A 597 21.00 15.24 -4.98
C PHE A 597 21.44 16.21 -3.88
N CYS A 598 21.99 15.67 -2.79
CA CYS A 598 22.56 16.43 -1.68
C CYS A 598 24.10 16.50 -1.82
N PRO A 599 24.68 17.66 -2.19
CA PRO A 599 26.10 17.75 -2.53
C PRO A 599 27.06 17.40 -1.38
N ARG A 600 26.64 17.60 -0.13
CA ARG A 600 27.44 17.27 1.06
C ARG A 600 27.56 15.76 1.32
N ILE A 601 27.05 14.88 0.45
CA ILE A 601 27.34 13.44 0.51
C ILE A 601 28.85 13.13 0.48
N VAL A 602 29.66 14.02 -0.09
CA VAL A 602 31.13 13.93 -0.08
C VAL A 602 31.74 14.06 1.33
N GLU A 603 30.99 14.62 2.29
CA GLU A 603 31.36 14.65 3.70
C GLU A 603 31.11 13.31 4.39
N GLY A 604 30.29 12.46 3.78
CA GLY A 604 29.97 11.11 4.22
C GLY A 604 28.54 10.92 4.67
N GLU A 605 28.08 9.68 4.60
CA GLU A 605 26.78 9.24 5.12
C GLU A 605 26.92 8.72 6.55
N LEU A 606 25.88 8.92 7.37
CA LEU A 606 25.80 8.34 8.71
C LEU A 606 24.88 7.13 8.69
N ARG A 607 25.39 5.95 8.98
CA ARG A 607 24.58 4.76 9.25
C ARG A 607 24.35 4.62 10.75
N TYR A 608 23.09 4.72 11.16
CA TYR A 608 22.67 4.45 12.52
C TYR A 608 22.35 2.97 12.64
N ASN A 609 23.08 2.25 13.49
CA ASN A 609 22.71 0.89 13.88
C ASN A 609 21.66 0.97 14.98
N GLN A 610 20.53 0.30 14.76
CA GLN A 610 19.35 0.45 15.61
C GLN A 610 18.80 -0.89 16.08
N ILE A 611 18.36 -0.91 17.33
CA ILE A 611 17.66 -2.03 17.95
C ILE A 611 16.31 -1.55 18.45
N GLY A 612 15.24 -1.96 17.76
CA GLY A 612 13.92 -1.39 17.98
C GLY A 612 13.98 0.13 17.82
N ASP A 613 13.61 0.83 18.88
CA ASP A 613 13.57 2.28 18.96
C ASP A 613 14.86 2.94 19.50
N ALA A 614 15.96 2.20 19.65
CA ALA A 614 17.21 2.71 20.19
C ALA A 614 18.33 2.72 19.14
N VAL A 615 19.16 3.77 19.13
CA VAL A 615 20.46 3.79 18.44
C VAL A 615 21.48 3.09 19.34
N VAL A 616 22.30 2.21 18.77
CA VAL A 616 23.35 1.49 19.51
C VAL A 616 24.76 1.74 18.98
N GLY A 617 24.87 2.30 17.77
CA GLY A 617 26.14 2.75 17.21
C GLY A 617 25.92 3.58 15.95
N ILE A 618 26.90 4.41 15.62
CA ILE A 618 26.87 5.27 14.45
C ILE A 618 28.13 5.00 13.62
N ILE A 619 27.96 4.78 12.32
CA ILE A 619 29.06 4.60 11.38
C ILE A 619 29.04 5.77 10.41
N HIS A 620 30.09 6.59 10.43
CA HIS A 620 30.30 7.63 9.43
C HIS A 620 31.12 7.06 8.28
N LYS A 621 30.51 6.93 7.10
CA LYS A 621 31.12 6.39 5.90
C LYS A 621 31.43 7.53 4.94
N LYS A 622 32.69 7.92 4.87
CA LYS A 622 33.16 8.99 4.01
C LYS A 622 33.68 8.42 2.68
N PRO A 623 33.20 8.88 1.52
CA PRO A 623 33.77 8.50 0.23
C PRO A 623 35.28 8.75 0.19
N LYS A 624 35.99 7.98 -0.65
CA LYS A 624 37.38 8.30 -0.99
C LYS A 624 37.45 9.73 -1.54
N GLU A 625 38.56 10.43 -1.31
CA GLU A 625 38.80 11.75 -1.90
C GLU A 625 38.56 11.75 -3.42
N GLY A 626 37.73 12.69 -3.89
CA GLY A 626 37.29 12.78 -5.29
C GLY A 626 36.11 11.87 -5.66
N GLY A 627 35.67 10.98 -4.77
CA GLY A 627 34.49 10.12 -4.97
C GLY A 627 33.22 10.68 -4.33
N ILE A 628 32.07 10.13 -4.74
CA ILE A 628 30.74 10.56 -4.23
C ILE A 628 30.05 9.40 -3.48
N SER A 629 30.31 8.13 -3.82
CA SER A 629 29.75 6.96 -3.14
C SER A 629 30.64 6.39 -2.04
N ALA A 630 30.03 6.12 -0.89
CA ALA A 630 30.67 5.49 0.27
C ALA A 630 30.55 3.95 0.31
N VAL A 631 30.05 3.31 -0.76
CA VAL A 631 29.81 1.86 -0.84
C VAL A 631 31.10 1.06 -0.56
N GLY A 632 30.95 -0.11 0.06
CA GLY A 632 32.08 -0.99 0.38
C GLY A 632 32.92 -1.36 -0.86
N GLY A 633 34.24 -1.24 -0.75
CA GLY A 633 35.17 -1.52 -1.86
C GLY A 633 35.60 -0.30 -2.69
N THR A 634 34.98 0.87 -2.49
CA THR A 634 35.34 2.12 -3.23
C THR A 634 36.56 2.86 -2.64
N GLY A 635 37.15 2.34 -1.57
CA GLY A 635 38.23 3.01 -0.82
C GLY A 635 37.74 4.04 0.21
N SER A 636 36.46 3.93 0.60
CA SER A 636 35.83 4.79 1.60
C SER A 636 36.39 4.58 3.00
N ILE A 637 36.36 5.64 3.81
CA ILE A 637 36.86 5.65 5.20
C ILE A 637 35.66 5.51 6.14
N TYR A 638 35.75 4.55 7.06
CA TYR A 638 34.70 4.22 8.01
C TYR A 638 35.15 4.63 9.42
N THR A 639 34.38 5.49 10.06
CA THR A 639 34.60 5.88 11.47
C THR A 639 33.42 5.39 12.31
N TYR A 640 33.72 4.76 13.43
CA TYR A 640 32.72 4.18 14.34
C TYR A 640 32.59 5.05 15.59
N TYR A 641 31.35 5.35 15.95
CA TYR A 641 30.99 6.15 17.12
C TYR A 641 29.97 5.40 17.98
N GLY A 642 29.92 5.74 19.27
CA GLY A 642 28.89 5.29 20.18
C GLY A 642 27.53 5.95 19.90
N ALA A 643 26.47 5.43 20.51
CA ALA A 643 25.10 5.96 20.36
C ALA A 643 24.95 7.41 20.84
N ASP A 644 25.72 7.81 21.85
CA ASP A 644 25.63 9.12 22.52
C ASP A 644 26.64 10.15 21.97
N GLU A 645 27.15 9.96 20.74
CA GLU A 645 28.18 10.82 20.14
C GLU A 645 27.71 12.29 20.06
N PRO A 646 28.38 13.23 20.76
CA PRO A 646 27.94 14.63 20.83
C PRO A 646 27.86 15.33 19.47
N LYS A 647 28.71 14.94 18.51
CA LYS A 647 28.70 15.52 17.15
C LYS A 647 27.37 15.35 16.42
N PHE A 648 26.62 14.29 16.73
CA PHE A 648 25.37 13.97 16.05
C PHE A 648 24.16 14.08 16.98
N ALA A 649 24.33 14.64 18.19
CA ALA A 649 23.29 14.69 19.21
C ALA A 649 21.99 15.34 18.70
N THR A 650 22.08 16.43 17.95
CA THR A 650 20.91 17.10 17.35
C THR A 650 20.14 16.18 16.41
N LEU A 651 20.83 15.46 15.53
CA LEU A 651 20.22 14.48 14.64
C LEU A 651 19.60 13.33 15.46
N THR A 652 20.36 12.72 16.36
CA THR A 652 19.91 11.61 17.20
C THR A 652 18.66 11.98 17.98
N ASP A 653 18.65 13.12 18.66
CA ASP A 653 17.52 13.59 19.46
C ASP A 653 16.28 13.84 18.61
N ASN A 654 16.42 14.57 17.51
CA ASN A 654 15.29 14.88 16.63
C ASN A 654 14.71 13.60 16.01
N PHE A 655 15.58 12.74 15.50
CA PHE A 655 15.17 11.48 14.89
C PHE A 655 14.42 10.59 15.88
N LEU A 656 14.99 10.34 17.07
CA LEU A 656 14.37 9.47 18.06
C LEU A 656 13.06 10.03 18.65
N LYS A 657 13.01 11.34 18.91
CA LYS A 657 11.85 11.96 19.58
C LYS A 657 10.72 12.33 18.62
N HIS A 658 11.04 12.72 17.39
CA HIS A 658 10.07 13.35 16.48
C HIS A 658 9.75 12.55 15.23
N ASP A 659 10.71 11.81 14.68
CA ASP A 659 10.54 11.12 13.39
C ASP A 659 10.28 9.62 13.57
N LEU A 660 11.09 8.93 14.37
CA LEU A 660 11.02 7.49 14.58
C LEU A 660 9.62 6.98 14.96
N PRO A 661 8.86 7.60 15.89
CA PRO A 661 7.49 7.17 16.21
C PRO A 661 6.51 7.29 15.03
N LYS A 662 6.85 8.06 13.99
CA LYS A 662 6.01 8.31 12.82
C LYS A 662 6.40 7.47 11.60
N ILE A 663 7.56 6.80 11.62
CA ILE A 663 8.04 6.01 10.48
C ILE A 663 7.07 4.86 10.19
N MET A 664 6.81 3.98 11.15
CA MET A 664 5.92 2.82 10.91
C MET A 664 4.51 3.25 10.48
N PRO A 665 3.87 4.28 11.11
CA PRO A 665 2.61 4.83 10.59
C PRO A 665 2.69 5.39 9.16
N ALA A 666 3.74 6.14 8.82
CA ALA A 666 3.89 6.71 7.47
C ALA A 666 4.05 5.63 6.38
N LEU A 667 4.54 4.46 6.77
CA LEU A 667 4.71 3.29 5.91
C LEU A 667 3.48 2.37 5.87
N ASP A 668 2.35 2.79 6.45
CA ASP A 668 1.14 1.95 6.56
C ASP A 668 1.43 0.63 7.33
N LEU A 669 2.22 0.74 8.41
CA LEU A 669 2.69 -0.35 9.29
C LEU A 669 2.50 -0.03 10.79
N ALA A 670 1.52 0.80 11.16
CA ALA A 670 1.33 1.25 12.55
C ALA A 670 1.13 0.11 13.56
N ASP A 671 0.64 -1.05 13.12
CA ASP A 671 0.40 -2.23 13.96
C ASP A 671 1.61 -3.18 14.05
N GLU A 672 2.68 -2.89 13.30
CA GLU A 672 3.93 -3.66 13.34
C GLU A 672 4.96 -2.99 14.26
N PRO A 673 5.70 -3.78 15.06
CA PRO A 673 6.81 -3.22 15.83
C PRO A 673 7.94 -2.79 14.88
N VAL A 674 8.68 -1.77 15.30
CA VAL A 674 9.96 -1.41 14.69
C VAL A 674 10.90 -2.64 14.71
N PRO A 675 11.69 -2.91 13.65
CA PRO A 675 12.56 -4.09 13.61
C PRO A 675 13.53 -4.20 14.78
N LEU A 676 13.88 -5.44 15.17
CA LEU A 676 14.85 -5.69 16.25
C LEU A 676 16.29 -5.30 15.89
N TRP A 677 16.67 -5.39 14.62
CA TRP A 677 18.00 -4.98 14.14
C TRP A 677 17.87 -4.42 12.73
N TRP A 678 18.15 -3.12 12.60
CA TRP A 678 17.97 -2.38 11.36
C TRP A 678 18.89 -1.16 11.32
N THR A 679 18.96 -0.49 10.17
CA THR A 679 19.72 0.75 10.03
C THR A 679 18.94 1.83 9.31
N THR A 680 19.27 3.06 9.66
CA THR A 680 18.91 4.26 8.89
C THR A 680 20.19 4.93 8.40
N ASP A 681 20.26 5.19 7.10
CA ASP A 681 21.40 5.85 6.48
C ASP A 681 21.04 7.31 6.15
N PHE A 682 21.73 8.26 6.77
CA PHE A 682 21.48 9.70 6.66
C PHE A 682 22.49 10.42 5.79
N ILE A 683 22.01 11.43 5.07
CA ILE A 683 22.78 12.32 4.22
C ILE A 683 22.54 13.75 4.67
N LEU A 684 23.60 14.54 4.73
CA LEU A 684 23.51 15.94 5.09
C LEU A 684 22.98 16.77 3.91
N ALA A 685 21.84 17.42 4.11
CA ALA A 685 21.11 18.13 3.05
C ALA A 685 21.23 19.65 3.13
N SER A 686 21.59 20.20 4.30
CA SER A 686 21.78 21.64 4.45
C SER A 686 22.97 22.17 3.63
N PRO A 687 22.97 23.46 3.23
CA PRO A 687 24.13 24.07 2.57
C PRO A 687 25.43 23.97 3.38
N GLU A 688 26.57 24.04 2.70
CA GLU A 688 27.88 24.14 3.34
C GLU A 688 27.94 25.40 4.24
N GLY A 689 28.55 25.26 5.41
CA GLY A 689 28.63 26.35 6.41
C GLY A 689 27.40 26.50 7.31
N THR A 690 26.36 25.67 7.14
CA THR A 690 25.24 25.60 8.09
C THR A 690 25.75 25.17 9.47
N PRO A 691 25.43 25.89 10.57
CA PRO A 691 25.79 25.47 11.92
C PRO A 691 25.25 24.07 12.24
N SER A 692 26.02 23.23 12.95
CA SER A 692 25.65 21.84 13.22
C SER A 692 24.30 21.67 13.93
N GLU A 693 23.89 22.66 14.72
CA GLU A 693 22.58 22.74 15.37
C GLU A 693 21.40 23.02 14.42
N GLU A 694 21.68 23.56 13.23
CA GLU A 694 20.72 23.90 12.17
C GLU A 694 20.80 22.91 10.98
N GLU A 695 21.70 21.93 11.04
CA GLU A 695 21.89 20.95 9.98
C GLU A 695 20.65 20.04 9.83
N LYS A 696 20.14 19.98 8.59
CA LYS A 696 19.09 19.07 8.17
C LYS A 696 19.74 17.83 7.57
N TRP A 697 19.49 16.71 8.22
CA TRP A 697 19.85 15.38 7.74
C TRP A 697 18.62 14.70 7.17
N ILE A 698 18.79 14.00 6.04
CA ILE A 698 17.71 13.31 5.36
C ILE A 698 18.03 11.83 5.19
N VAL A 699 17.01 10.99 5.20
CA VAL A 699 17.19 9.55 5.01
C VAL A 699 17.46 9.24 3.53
N GLY A 700 18.51 8.47 3.28
CA GLY A 700 18.87 7.90 1.98
C GLY A 700 18.37 6.48 1.80
N GLU A 701 18.23 5.71 2.88
CA GLU A 701 17.76 4.32 2.92
C GLU A 701 17.42 3.86 4.35
N PHE A 702 16.45 2.93 4.46
CA PHE A 702 16.28 2.06 5.62
C PHE A 702 16.68 0.62 5.24
N ASN A 703 17.47 -0.04 6.09
CA ASN A 703 17.76 -1.47 5.95
C ASN A 703 17.17 -2.23 7.12
N CYS A 704 16.13 -3.02 6.89
CA CYS A 704 15.40 -3.73 7.96
C CYS A 704 15.49 -5.27 7.89
N SER A 705 16.07 -5.83 6.83
CA SER A 705 16.21 -7.27 6.64
C SER A 705 17.67 -7.70 6.58
N CYS A 706 18.05 -8.70 7.38
CA CYS A 706 19.36 -9.34 7.33
C CYS A 706 20.56 -8.37 7.37
N VAL A 707 20.43 -7.24 8.07
CA VAL A 707 21.59 -6.38 8.36
C VAL A 707 22.58 -7.18 9.19
N GLY A 708 23.84 -7.16 8.76
CA GLY A 708 24.94 -7.84 9.45
C GLY A 708 25.41 -7.09 10.70
N ILE A 709 25.79 -7.82 11.76
CA ILE A 709 26.56 -7.25 12.87
C ILE A 709 28.04 -7.26 12.45
N SER A 710 28.61 -6.08 12.17
CA SER A 710 29.99 -5.94 11.68
C SER A 710 31.03 -6.57 12.62
N LYS A 711 30.74 -6.58 13.92
CA LYS A 711 31.54 -7.21 14.96
C LYS A 711 31.65 -8.73 14.83
N CYS A 712 30.78 -9.37 14.06
CA CYS A 712 30.81 -10.81 13.82
C CYS A 712 31.49 -11.20 12.49
N LEU A 713 32.05 -10.24 11.74
CA LEU A 713 32.61 -10.51 10.41
C LEU A 713 33.77 -11.52 10.38
N ALA A 714 34.47 -11.74 11.49
CA ALA A 714 35.51 -12.75 11.58
C ALA A 714 34.96 -14.19 11.51
N ALA A 715 33.68 -14.40 11.84
CA ALA A 715 33.01 -15.69 11.73
C ALA A 715 32.48 -16.00 10.32
N TYR A 716 32.65 -15.09 9.36
CA TYR A 716 32.16 -15.23 8.00
C TYR A 716 33.16 -16.00 7.12
N CYS A 717 32.71 -17.11 6.52
CA CYS A 717 33.51 -17.92 5.60
C CYS A 717 33.83 -17.17 4.31
N LYS A 718 35.10 -17.22 3.92
CA LYS A 718 35.65 -16.66 2.67
C LYS A 718 36.71 -17.62 2.15
N ASP A 719 37.22 -17.37 0.94
CA ASP A 719 38.25 -18.22 0.34
C ASP A 719 39.55 -18.28 1.16
N ASP A 720 39.88 -17.22 1.88
CA ASP A 720 41.03 -17.15 2.80
C ASP A 720 40.71 -17.67 4.21
N THR A 721 39.44 -17.66 4.62
CA THR A 721 38.95 -18.17 5.92
C THR A 721 37.79 -19.17 5.76
N PRO A 722 37.96 -20.29 5.05
CA PRO A 722 36.84 -21.16 4.65
C PRO A 722 36.22 -21.92 5.83
N ASN A 723 36.93 -21.99 6.95
CA ASN A 723 36.49 -22.67 8.17
C ASN A 723 36.07 -21.70 9.29
N ALA A 724 35.88 -20.41 8.99
CA ALA A 724 35.51 -19.41 9.99
C ALA A 724 34.27 -19.80 10.82
N THR A 725 34.35 -19.55 12.12
CA THR A 725 33.37 -19.91 13.14
C THR A 725 33.15 -18.73 14.10
N TYR A 726 32.15 -18.86 14.97
CA TYR A 726 31.94 -17.89 16.06
C TYR A 726 33.18 -17.75 16.97
N ASP A 727 34.04 -18.77 17.05
CA ASP A 727 35.28 -18.70 17.83
C ASP A 727 36.38 -17.82 17.25
N ASP A 728 36.30 -17.51 15.96
CA ASP A 728 37.25 -16.61 15.29
C ASP A 728 36.96 -15.12 15.57
N ILE A 729 35.81 -14.81 16.20
CA ILE A 729 35.50 -13.44 16.65
C ILE A 729 36.35 -13.12 17.89
N SER A 730 36.98 -11.93 17.85
CA SER A 730 37.78 -11.42 18.97
C SER A 730 36.94 -11.29 20.24
N ALA A 731 37.58 -11.38 21.42
CA ALA A 731 36.85 -11.25 22.69
C ALA A 731 36.14 -9.89 22.83
N GLU A 732 36.78 -8.81 22.38
CA GLU A 732 36.23 -7.45 22.37
C GLU A 732 35.01 -7.35 21.46
N ASP A 733 35.10 -7.86 20.23
CA ASP A 733 33.97 -7.82 19.30
C ASP A 733 32.83 -8.76 19.73
N LYS A 734 33.13 -9.89 20.38
CA LYS A 734 32.13 -10.76 21.02
C LYS A 734 31.40 -10.02 22.13
N GLU A 735 32.12 -9.30 23.00
CA GLU A 735 31.52 -8.51 24.07
C GLU A 735 30.55 -7.46 23.52
N GLU A 736 30.97 -6.73 22.49
CA GLU A 736 30.12 -5.72 21.85
C GLU A 736 28.92 -6.33 21.13
N ALA A 737 29.11 -7.43 20.38
CA ALA A 737 28.03 -8.14 19.72
C ALA A 737 27.01 -8.71 20.73
N ASN A 738 27.49 -9.26 21.85
CA ASN A 738 26.63 -9.78 22.93
C ASN A 738 25.82 -8.65 23.57
N LYS A 739 26.40 -7.46 23.77
CA LYS A 739 25.68 -6.27 24.23
C LYS A 739 24.53 -5.91 23.28
N TYR A 740 24.74 -5.97 21.97
CA TYR A 740 23.65 -5.81 21.00
C TYR A 740 22.58 -6.91 21.16
N GLY A 741 23.01 -8.16 21.34
CA GLY A 741 22.15 -9.29 21.66
C GLY A 741 21.24 -9.03 22.88
N GLU A 742 21.81 -8.61 24.00
CA GLU A 742 21.09 -8.33 25.24
C GLU A 742 20.03 -7.24 25.08
N ILE A 743 20.35 -6.16 24.35
CA ILE A 743 19.40 -5.09 24.04
C ILE A 743 18.26 -5.65 23.16
N MET A 744 18.59 -6.44 22.13
CA MET A 744 17.58 -7.09 21.28
C MET A 744 16.65 -8.00 22.09
N GLY A 745 17.22 -8.84 22.96
CA GLY A 745 16.44 -9.72 23.85
C GLY A 745 15.51 -8.96 24.77
N THR A 746 16.01 -7.88 25.38
CA THR A 746 15.21 -7.00 26.26
C THR A 746 14.05 -6.35 25.51
N LYS A 747 14.30 -5.81 24.31
CA LYS A 747 13.27 -5.17 23.48
C LYS A 747 12.25 -6.19 22.98
N ALA A 748 12.71 -7.35 22.49
CA ALA A 748 11.84 -8.44 22.05
C ALA A 748 10.93 -8.92 23.19
N LEU A 749 11.48 -9.16 24.38
CA LEU A 749 10.69 -9.54 25.55
C LEU A 749 9.62 -8.49 25.88
N GLY A 750 9.98 -7.21 25.89
CA GLY A 750 9.03 -6.12 26.13
C GLY A 750 7.87 -6.09 25.13
N ILE A 751 8.17 -6.32 23.84
CA ILE A 751 7.15 -6.41 22.79
C ILE A 751 6.25 -7.64 23.01
N MET A 752 6.83 -8.81 23.27
CA MET A 752 6.08 -10.05 23.53
C MET A 752 5.16 -9.91 24.75
N GLU A 753 5.66 -9.34 25.85
CA GLU A 753 4.86 -9.11 27.05
C GLU A 753 3.72 -8.11 26.80
N ALA A 754 3.95 -7.05 26.02
CA ALA A 754 2.92 -6.09 25.64
C ALA A 754 1.83 -6.75 24.78
N GLN A 755 2.21 -7.57 23.80
CA GLN A 755 1.26 -8.30 22.96
C GLN A 755 0.46 -9.34 23.75
N ALA A 756 1.11 -10.08 24.65
CA ALA A 756 0.45 -11.03 25.53
C ALA A 756 -0.56 -10.35 26.48
N LYS A 757 -0.29 -9.11 26.90
CA LYS A 757 -1.24 -8.30 27.69
C LYS A 757 -2.44 -7.86 26.86
N LEU A 758 -2.24 -7.44 25.61
CA LEU A 758 -3.34 -7.03 24.72
C LEU A 758 -4.23 -8.21 24.27
N ALA A 759 -3.69 -9.43 24.26
CA ALA A 759 -4.42 -10.64 23.89
C ALA A 759 -5.32 -11.20 25.01
N LYS A 760 -5.04 -10.84 26.27
CA LYS A 760 -5.84 -11.17 27.46
C LYS A 760 -6.95 -10.14 27.64
#